data_AF-A0A810N885-F1
#
_entry.id   AF-A0A810N885-F1
#
_cell.length_a   1.000
_cell.length_b   1.000
_cell.length_c   1.000
_cell.angle_alpha   90.00
_cell.angle_beta   90.00
_cell.angle_gamma   90.00
#
_symmetry.space_group_name_H-M   'P 1'
#
loop_
_entity.id
_entity.type
_entity.pdbx_description
1 polymer ?
#
loop_
_entity_poly.entity_id
_entity_poly.type
_entity_poly.pdbx_seq_one_letter_code
_entity_poly.pdbx_strand_id
1 'polypeptide(L)'
;MVAALAVGAIVHPQPAIATVPEYSPKITPLDPQDWDNQYDLTWEDFKPVPGVDWTDPNRQPTVDKWNAALVVLDYPNMPFQITQPEGSTIFGNPIGVGDIPRDDVPEFYRDLLNKPGALNHGQTLNSYWMEVSYGKYGVDLTSYGSYQMPRNHFEYGNAPYGDASSCPPNFTCNGNFARDARAAWVADVGEEVANSYDQVFYMGAGLDESTAWQVFGEMMFNGPEDVPDAWGPPAEFDPENKMPNAMKTRYIPWTSWAAGSFTWASAGNRSGNMAESSGTAGYAHEFSHILGIGDNYNGAFAVPAQRTFTGQWDMMSQGSWNGPTGMHTRWKVPADGGSTVGPHHNIRNKLQLGLISEADIVDLSREGLKQSGLVVAKVRARAAGPLTDELLGVRVTLDGAAPVDRTPSCHPSTGGVNCAGTSDYTHYTIETVQQIGVDSYIPGNGVIINKTKPRATNCGTATCFAWTIDPKPEDIGMVDFYQPDGTPRMVVPGDPRQLNDATFNVGTNSGTEFEWVDPHNRLHFYIIDLHYDADGVRTYTVGVRSLDGAGPHTRGVQVNDGKAGRHKPGKAARCTFPVINSGKPVAFDRAAHPTDVKDMARADIYRLSVTTAGAGWNAELYNEVTAIPFHKRDSVTVYVARDPGSTPTATVSLTAVSESDPTVRATATCTVHVSDTGQR
;
A
#
# COMPACT_ATOMS: atom_id res chain seq x y z
N MET A 1 -52.00 39.99 39.93
CA MET A 1 -52.75 40.01 38.65
C MET A 1 -51.89 40.71 37.62
N VAL A 2 -51.03 39.96 36.91
CA VAL A 2 -50.40 40.36 35.64
C VAL A 2 -50.24 39.09 34.83
N ALA A 3 -50.74 39.13 33.60
CA ALA A 3 -51.02 38.01 32.72
C ALA A 3 -49.75 37.41 32.09
N ALA A 4 -49.78 36.09 31.92
CA ALA A 4 -48.79 35.33 31.17
C ALA A 4 -48.92 35.64 29.66
N LEU A 5 -47.81 36.07 29.04
CA LEU A 5 -47.66 36.20 27.59
C LEU A 5 -46.99 34.94 27.06
N ALA A 6 -47.78 34.07 26.42
CA ALA A 6 -47.28 32.97 25.61
C ALA A 6 -46.80 33.53 24.27
N VAL A 7 -45.49 33.46 24.02
CA VAL A 7 -44.89 33.77 22.72
C VAL A 7 -44.98 32.50 21.87
N GLY A 8 -45.93 32.46 20.94
CA GLY A 8 -46.04 31.40 19.95
C GLY A 8 -44.91 31.50 18.93
N ALA A 9 -44.10 30.45 18.82
CA ALA A 9 -43.13 30.30 17.74
C ALA A 9 -43.87 30.07 16.41
N ILE A 10 -43.78 31.03 15.49
CA ILE A 10 -44.23 30.87 14.11
C ILE A 10 -43.19 30.00 13.41
N VAL A 11 -43.50 28.71 13.28
CA VAL A 11 -42.75 27.79 12.41
C VAL A 11 -43.12 28.13 10.97
N HIS A 12 -42.23 28.82 10.26
CA HIS A 12 -42.32 28.90 8.81
C HIS A 12 -41.96 27.51 8.24
N PRO A 13 -42.86 26.83 7.50
CA PRO A 13 -42.47 25.64 6.78
C PRO A 13 -41.43 26.06 5.73
N GLN A 14 -40.19 25.56 5.87
CA GLN A 14 -39.27 25.54 4.74
C GLN A 14 -39.99 24.79 3.61
N PRO A 15 -40.02 25.33 2.38
CA PRO A 15 -40.46 24.53 1.25
C PRO A 15 -39.53 23.32 1.20
N ALA A 16 -40.12 22.13 1.36
CA ALA A 16 -39.43 20.89 1.05
C ALA A 16 -38.89 21.04 -0.37
N ILE A 17 -37.57 21.06 -0.52
CA ILE A 17 -36.95 20.85 -1.82
C ILE A 17 -37.40 19.44 -2.20
N ALA A 18 -38.38 19.36 -3.09
CA ALA A 18 -38.77 18.11 -3.68
C ALA A 18 -37.52 17.56 -4.38
N THR A 19 -36.92 16.53 -3.78
CA THR A 19 -35.93 15.71 -4.47
C THR A 19 -36.61 15.19 -5.72
N VAL A 20 -36.18 15.68 -6.88
CA VAL A 20 -36.55 15.09 -8.16
C VAL A 20 -36.14 13.62 -8.06
N PRO A 21 -37.03 12.65 -8.22
CA PRO A 21 -36.60 11.26 -8.17
C PRO A 21 -35.59 11.06 -9.30
N GLU A 22 -34.38 10.63 -8.98
CA GLU A 22 -33.41 10.17 -9.97
C GLU A 22 -34.04 8.99 -10.72
N TYR A 23 -34.61 9.27 -11.89
CA TYR A 23 -35.27 8.25 -12.72
C TYR A 23 -34.29 7.51 -13.64
N SER A 24 -33.04 7.98 -13.72
CA SER A 24 -31.97 7.32 -14.44
C SER A 24 -31.23 6.38 -13.47
N PRO A 25 -31.23 5.04 -13.68
CA PRO A 25 -30.48 4.14 -12.81
C PRO A 25 -29.00 4.54 -12.86
N LYS A 26 -28.42 4.83 -11.69
CA LYS A 26 -27.00 5.15 -11.56
C LYS A 26 -26.19 3.96 -12.08
N ILE A 27 -25.40 4.24 -13.10
CA ILE A 27 -24.50 3.29 -13.71
C ILE A 27 -23.45 2.85 -12.68
N THR A 28 -23.34 1.54 -12.44
CA THR A 28 -22.30 0.99 -11.56
C THR A 28 -20.97 1.00 -12.32
N PRO A 29 -19.88 1.54 -11.74
CA PRO A 29 -18.56 1.52 -12.35
C PRO A 29 -18.08 0.09 -12.66
N LEU A 30 -17.23 -0.07 -13.67
CA LEU A 30 -16.63 -1.37 -14.01
C LEU A 30 -15.72 -1.88 -12.89
N ASP A 31 -14.97 -0.96 -12.30
CA ASP A 31 -14.00 -1.22 -11.25
C ASP A 31 -14.07 -0.05 -10.27
N PRO A 32 -15.05 -0.02 -9.36
CA PRO A 32 -15.11 1.00 -8.33
C PRO A 32 -13.85 0.91 -7.46
N GLN A 33 -13.23 2.06 -7.21
CA GLN A 33 -12.21 2.20 -6.19
C GLN A 33 -12.90 1.98 -4.84
N ASP A 34 -12.45 0.93 -4.17
CA ASP A 34 -12.89 0.53 -2.86
C ASP A 34 -11.62 0.32 -2.04
N TRP A 35 -11.45 1.17 -1.03
CA TRP A 35 -10.30 1.14 -0.14
C TRP A 35 -10.76 1.05 1.29
N ASP A 36 -10.07 0.21 2.04
CA ASP A 36 -10.27 -0.06 3.44
C ASP A 36 -9.30 0.74 4.30
N ASN A 37 -9.80 1.12 5.45
CA ASN A 37 -8.98 1.53 6.57
C ASN A 37 -8.64 0.28 7.40
N GLN A 38 -7.36 -0.02 7.61
CA GLN A 38 -6.93 -1.26 8.28
C GLN A 38 -7.46 -1.41 9.70
N TYR A 39 -7.89 -0.31 10.33
CA TYR A 39 -8.52 -0.32 11.64
C TYR A 39 -9.88 -1.03 11.65
N ASP A 40 -10.54 -1.08 10.50
CA ASP A 40 -11.83 -1.73 10.30
C ASP A 40 -11.69 -3.20 9.88
N LEU A 41 -10.46 -3.64 9.57
CA LEU A 41 -10.16 -5.01 9.15
C LEU A 41 -9.88 -5.93 10.34
N THR A 42 -10.18 -7.21 10.17
CA THR A 42 -10.01 -8.28 11.16
C THR A 42 -9.25 -9.47 10.56
N TRP A 43 -8.96 -10.49 11.37
CA TRP A 43 -8.39 -11.74 10.86
C TRP A 43 -9.32 -12.49 9.88
N GLU A 44 -10.63 -12.19 9.88
CA GLU A 44 -11.59 -12.76 8.91
C GLU A 44 -11.39 -12.22 7.49
N ASP A 45 -10.72 -11.06 7.35
CA ASP A 45 -10.48 -10.42 6.06
C ASP A 45 -9.24 -10.98 5.33
N PHE A 46 -8.45 -11.83 6.00
CA PHE A 46 -7.34 -12.52 5.34
C PHE A 46 -7.86 -13.52 4.31
N LYS A 47 -7.50 -13.28 3.03
CA LYS A 47 -7.88 -14.13 1.90
C LYS A 47 -6.62 -14.78 1.37
N PRO A 48 -6.37 -16.09 1.52
CA PRO A 48 -5.14 -16.71 1.02
C PRO A 48 -5.03 -16.59 -0.51
N VAL A 49 -3.81 -16.66 -1.04
CA VAL A 49 -3.59 -16.73 -2.49
C VAL A 49 -4.26 -18.01 -3.04
N PRO A 50 -5.12 -17.92 -4.08
CA PRO A 50 -5.77 -19.11 -4.63
C PRO A 50 -4.77 -20.14 -5.18
N GLY A 51 -5.09 -21.42 -5.03
CA GLY A 51 -4.33 -22.53 -5.61
C GLY A 51 -3.02 -22.90 -4.90
N VAL A 52 -2.64 -22.17 -3.84
CA VAL A 52 -1.42 -22.45 -3.08
C VAL A 52 -1.61 -22.18 -1.60
N ASP A 53 -1.18 -23.14 -0.78
CA ASP A 53 -1.05 -22.95 0.66
C ASP A 53 0.42 -22.66 1.00
N TRP A 54 0.72 -21.38 1.26
CA TRP A 54 2.04 -20.94 1.71
C TRP A 54 2.28 -21.19 3.20
N THR A 55 1.23 -21.54 3.96
CA THR A 55 1.32 -21.88 5.37
C THR A 55 1.64 -23.36 5.61
N ASP A 56 1.62 -24.21 4.57
CA ASP A 56 1.99 -25.62 4.69
C ASP A 56 3.47 -25.77 5.11
N PRO A 57 3.77 -26.25 6.34
CA PRO A 57 5.14 -26.35 6.83
C PRO A 57 5.97 -27.42 6.09
N ASN A 58 5.33 -28.30 5.31
CA ASN A 58 6.05 -29.32 4.53
C ASN A 58 6.56 -28.78 3.20
N ARG A 59 6.07 -27.62 2.75
CA ARG A 59 6.49 -27.01 1.49
C ARG A 59 7.94 -26.55 1.59
N GLN A 60 8.77 -27.03 0.67
CA GLN A 60 10.19 -26.67 0.61
C GLN A 60 10.42 -25.54 -0.41
N PRO A 61 11.31 -24.58 -0.11
CA PRO A 61 11.74 -23.59 -1.09
C PRO A 61 12.46 -24.24 -2.26
N THR A 62 12.35 -23.61 -3.43
CA THR A 62 12.94 -24.11 -4.68
C THR A 62 14.36 -23.60 -4.94
N VAL A 63 14.79 -22.54 -4.25
CA VAL A 63 16.14 -21.97 -4.38
C VAL A 63 16.94 -22.16 -3.10
N ASP A 64 16.48 -21.58 -1.99
CA ASP A 64 17.23 -21.64 -0.73
C ASP A 64 16.33 -21.47 0.50
N LYS A 65 16.80 -21.92 1.66
CA LYS A 65 16.18 -21.68 2.95
C LYS A 65 17.18 -20.95 3.82
N TRP A 66 16.93 -19.66 4.08
CA TRP A 66 17.83 -18.85 4.90
C TRP A 66 17.78 -19.29 6.36
N ASN A 67 18.94 -19.35 6.98
CA ASN A 67 19.08 -19.69 8.39
C ASN A 67 19.18 -18.40 9.21
N ALA A 68 18.15 -18.12 10.00
CA ALA A 68 18.11 -17.00 10.92
C ALA A 68 18.24 -17.47 12.38
N ALA A 69 18.86 -16.63 13.21
CA ALA A 69 18.87 -16.78 14.66
C ALA A 69 17.90 -15.77 15.30
N LEU A 70 17.16 -16.21 16.31
CA LEU A 70 16.38 -15.39 17.23
C LEU A 70 17.01 -15.45 18.62
N VAL A 71 17.62 -14.36 19.05
CA VAL A 71 18.26 -14.21 20.36
C VAL A 71 17.32 -13.40 21.24
N VAL A 72 16.78 -14.01 22.30
CA VAL A 72 15.83 -13.35 23.20
C VAL A 72 16.51 -12.88 24.48
N LEU A 73 16.24 -11.64 24.88
CA LEU A 73 16.90 -10.98 26.00
C LEU A 73 15.92 -10.25 26.92
N ASP A 74 16.06 -10.42 28.23
CA ASP A 74 15.38 -9.62 29.24
C ASP A 74 16.33 -8.65 29.95
N TYR A 75 15.80 -7.83 30.85
CA TYR A 75 16.56 -6.81 31.57
C TYR A 75 16.49 -7.04 33.09
N PRO A 76 17.42 -6.48 33.88
CA PRO A 76 17.37 -6.57 35.34
C PRO A 76 16.07 -6.04 35.94
N ASN A 77 15.48 -5.01 35.34
CA ASN A 77 14.23 -4.39 35.79
C ASN A 77 12.99 -4.77 34.98
N MET A 78 13.12 -5.63 33.96
CA MET A 78 12.02 -5.95 33.08
C MET A 78 12.15 -7.39 32.56
N PRO A 79 11.42 -8.34 33.17
CA PRO A 79 11.30 -9.68 32.60
C PRO A 79 10.46 -9.63 31.32
N PHE A 80 10.54 -10.69 30.51
CA PHE A 80 9.62 -10.90 29.38
C PHE A 80 8.16 -10.78 29.84
N GLN A 81 7.34 -10.02 29.11
CA GLN A 81 5.95 -9.80 29.49
C GLN A 81 5.18 -11.12 29.46
N ILE A 82 5.45 -12.03 28.52
CA ILE A 82 4.77 -13.34 28.45
C ILE A 82 5.05 -14.27 29.64
N THR A 83 6.06 -13.97 30.47
CA THR A 83 6.35 -14.73 31.69
C THR A 83 5.50 -14.28 32.88
N GLN A 84 4.78 -13.17 32.73
CA GLN A 84 3.90 -12.62 33.76
C GLN A 84 2.46 -13.08 33.53
N PRO A 85 1.56 -12.96 34.54
CA PRO A 85 0.15 -13.27 34.35
C PRO A 85 -0.47 -12.41 33.25
N GLU A 86 -1.44 -12.96 32.52
CA GLU A 86 -2.15 -12.24 31.46
C GLU A 86 -2.72 -10.89 31.96
N GLY A 87 -2.52 -9.83 31.19
CA GLY A 87 -3.00 -8.48 31.49
C GLY A 87 -2.35 -7.78 32.68
N SER A 88 -1.28 -8.33 33.26
CA SER A 88 -0.68 -7.82 34.50
C SER A 88 0.19 -6.59 34.35
N THR A 89 0.73 -6.32 33.17
CA THR A 89 1.54 -5.12 32.93
C THR A 89 0.65 -3.87 32.86
N ILE A 90 1.25 -2.69 33.07
CA ILE A 90 0.60 -1.39 32.88
C ILE A 90 -0.02 -1.20 31.49
N PHE A 91 0.54 -1.86 30.47
CA PHE A 91 0.03 -1.82 29.10
C PHE A 91 -1.15 -2.76 28.87
N GLY A 92 -1.51 -3.62 29.83
CA GLY A 92 -2.53 -4.66 29.66
C GLY A 92 -2.03 -5.91 28.93
N ASN A 93 -0.70 -6.08 28.83
CA ASN A 93 -0.04 -7.27 28.32
C ASN A 93 0.38 -8.23 29.45
N PRO A 94 0.71 -9.50 29.14
CA PRO A 94 0.51 -10.16 27.85
C PRO A 94 -0.98 -10.44 27.56
N ILE A 95 -1.33 -10.72 26.31
CA ILE A 95 -2.71 -10.95 25.84
C ILE A 95 -2.82 -12.33 25.19
N GLY A 96 -3.80 -13.14 25.59
CA GLY A 96 -4.05 -14.48 25.05
C GLY A 96 -3.02 -15.54 25.48
N VAL A 97 -2.02 -15.14 26.27
CA VAL A 97 -0.97 -15.98 26.83
C VAL A 97 -0.46 -15.33 28.13
N GLY A 98 0.16 -16.11 29.00
CA GLY A 98 0.81 -15.63 30.22
C GLY A 98 1.48 -16.79 30.96
N ASP A 99 2.22 -16.47 32.01
CA ASP A 99 2.87 -17.42 32.90
C ASP A 99 3.79 -18.44 32.18
N ILE A 100 4.35 -18.05 31.03
CA ILE A 100 5.33 -18.88 30.30
C ILE A 100 6.63 -18.94 31.12
N PRO A 101 7.19 -20.13 31.40
CA PRO A 101 8.49 -20.21 32.07
C PRO A 101 9.57 -19.46 31.30
N ARG A 102 10.43 -18.71 31.99
CA ARG A 102 11.50 -17.90 31.37
C ARG A 102 12.40 -18.72 30.43
N ASP A 103 12.64 -19.98 30.75
CA ASP A 103 13.49 -20.88 29.97
C ASP A 103 12.80 -21.35 28.66
N ASP A 104 11.47 -21.25 28.57
CA ASP A 104 10.67 -21.64 27.40
C ASP A 104 10.44 -20.48 26.42
N VAL A 105 10.73 -19.23 26.83
CA VAL A 105 10.55 -18.02 26.00
C VAL A 105 11.23 -18.09 24.62
N PRO A 106 12.50 -18.56 24.49
CA PRO A 106 13.13 -18.65 23.18
C PRO A 106 12.38 -19.59 22.23
N GLU A 107 11.90 -20.72 22.73
CA GLU A 107 11.14 -21.68 21.92
C GLU A 107 9.75 -21.16 21.57
N PHE A 108 9.09 -20.48 22.51
CA PHE A 108 7.79 -19.85 22.29
C PHE A 108 7.85 -18.87 21.11
N TYR A 109 8.78 -17.91 21.11
CA TYR A 109 8.87 -16.92 20.04
C TYR A 109 9.37 -17.50 18.72
N ARG A 110 10.26 -18.50 18.75
CA ARG A 110 10.64 -19.26 17.55
C ARG A 110 9.42 -19.89 16.90
N ASP A 111 8.60 -20.59 17.68
CA ASP A 111 7.41 -21.26 17.17
C ASP A 111 6.36 -20.24 16.73
N LEU A 112 6.15 -19.15 17.47
CA LEU A 112 5.25 -18.06 17.07
C LEU A 112 5.63 -17.48 15.69
N LEU A 113 6.93 -17.30 15.42
CA LEU A 113 7.40 -16.70 14.17
C LEU A 113 7.58 -17.70 13.04
N ASN A 114 7.77 -19.00 13.30
CA ASN A 114 8.19 -19.96 12.27
C ASN A 114 7.31 -21.22 12.16
N LYS A 115 6.32 -21.41 13.04
CA LYS A 115 5.41 -22.55 13.03
C LYS A 115 3.94 -22.08 12.93
N PRO A 116 3.21 -22.48 11.88
CA PRO A 116 1.79 -22.15 11.75
C PRO A 116 0.99 -22.65 12.96
N GLY A 117 0.18 -21.78 13.56
CA GLY A 117 -0.59 -22.07 14.76
C GLY A 117 -1.75 -21.10 14.99
N ALA A 118 -2.44 -21.25 16.12
CA ALA A 118 -3.59 -20.42 16.45
C ALA A 118 -3.22 -18.96 16.75
N LEU A 119 -2.15 -18.73 17.53
CA LEU A 119 -1.73 -17.38 17.95
C LEU A 119 -1.22 -16.51 16.80
N ASN A 120 -0.68 -17.10 15.74
CA ASN A 120 -0.19 -16.37 14.57
C ASN A 120 -1.11 -16.51 13.35
N HIS A 121 -2.30 -17.10 13.51
CA HIS A 121 -3.28 -17.29 12.43
C HIS A 121 -2.70 -18.02 11.20
N GLY A 122 -1.76 -18.94 11.45
CA GLY A 122 -1.01 -19.65 10.41
C GLY A 122 0.06 -18.83 9.70
N GLN A 123 0.16 -17.53 9.96
CA GLN A 123 1.12 -16.62 9.33
C GLN A 123 2.46 -16.67 10.05
N THR A 124 3.52 -16.92 9.29
CA THR A 124 4.88 -17.07 9.81
C THR A 124 5.86 -16.30 8.93
N LEU A 125 7.08 -16.09 9.43
CA LEU A 125 8.17 -15.52 8.66
C LEU A 125 8.50 -16.41 7.45
N ASN A 126 8.46 -17.74 7.62
CA ASN A 126 8.64 -18.67 6.50
C ASN A 126 7.52 -18.57 5.47
N SER A 127 6.24 -18.57 5.88
CA SER A 127 5.12 -18.45 4.93
C SER A 127 5.15 -17.11 4.18
N TYR A 128 5.52 -16.02 4.85
CA TYR A 128 5.72 -14.72 4.21
C TYR A 128 6.76 -14.79 3.09
N TRP A 129 7.98 -15.27 3.39
CA TRP A 129 9.05 -15.34 2.40
C TRP A 129 8.77 -16.32 1.27
N MET A 130 8.11 -17.45 1.58
CA MET A 130 7.64 -18.39 0.58
C MET A 130 6.62 -17.74 -0.35
N GLU A 131 5.69 -16.95 0.16
CA GLU A 131 4.70 -16.27 -0.65
C GLU A 131 5.30 -15.17 -1.53
N VAL A 132 6.02 -14.21 -0.94
CA VAL A 132 6.52 -13.04 -1.67
C VAL A 132 7.60 -13.39 -2.70
N SER A 133 8.24 -14.54 -2.56
CA SER A 133 9.22 -15.08 -3.51
C SER A 133 8.64 -16.12 -4.47
N TYR A 134 7.35 -16.42 -4.38
CA TYR A 134 6.67 -17.47 -5.16
C TYR A 134 7.30 -18.86 -4.99
N GLY A 135 7.68 -19.18 -3.75
CA GLY A 135 8.24 -20.46 -3.33
C GLY A 135 9.74 -20.61 -3.59
N LYS A 136 10.45 -19.52 -3.90
CA LYS A 136 11.90 -19.58 -4.12
C LYS A 136 12.67 -19.63 -2.81
N TYR A 137 12.28 -18.81 -1.84
CA TYR A 137 13.00 -18.65 -0.59
C TYR A 137 12.09 -18.90 0.61
N GLY A 138 12.61 -19.61 1.60
CA GLY A 138 11.99 -19.78 2.91
C GLY A 138 12.93 -19.36 4.02
N VAL A 139 12.47 -19.43 5.26
CA VAL A 139 13.25 -19.10 6.45
C VAL A 139 13.21 -20.26 7.43
N ASP A 140 14.37 -20.60 7.98
CA ASP A 140 14.48 -21.38 9.20
C ASP A 140 14.93 -20.49 10.35
N LEU A 141 14.40 -20.74 11.54
CA LEU A 141 14.64 -19.91 12.71
C LEU A 141 15.12 -20.76 13.87
N THR A 142 16.36 -20.54 14.30
CA THR A 142 16.91 -21.12 15.53
C THR A 142 16.82 -20.11 16.65
N SER A 143 16.36 -20.50 17.84
CA SER A 143 16.32 -19.59 19.00
C SER A 143 17.42 -19.82 20.02
N TYR A 144 17.79 -18.74 20.70
CA TYR A 144 18.81 -18.66 21.74
C TYR A 144 18.35 -17.75 22.88
N GLY A 145 18.88 -18.00 24.09
CA GLY A 145 18.50 -17.31 25.32
C GLY A 145 17.82 -18.27 26.30
N SER A 146 17.16 -17.79 27.35
CA SER A 146 16.92 -16.38 27.71
C SER A 146 18.15 -15.71 28.34
N TYR A 147 18.74 -14.71 27.67
CA TYR A 147 19.86 -13.94 28.21
C TYR A 147 19.39 -12.73 29.00
N GLN A 148 20.13 -12.33 30.04
CA GLN A 148 19.85 -11.10 30.78
C GLN A 148 20.84 -10.00 30.37
N MET A 149 20.32 -8.84 29.98
CA MET A 149 21.11 -7.66 29.64
C MET A 149 21.82 -7.09 30.87
N PRO A 150 23.00 -6.46 30.72
CA PRO A 150 23.78 -5.94 31.85
C PRO A 150 23.24 -4.63 32.44
N ARG A 151 22.20 -4.04 31.83
CA ARG A 151 21.61 -2.74 32.20
C ARG A 151 20.10 -2.79 32.09
N ASN A 152 19.42 -1.85 32.71
CA ASN A 152 17.96 -1.73 32.66
C ASN A 152 17.47 -1.34 31.26
N HIS A 153 16.21 -1.67 30.93
CA HIS A 153 15.67 -1.41 29.57
C HIS A 153 15.76 0.07 29.18
N PHE A 154 15.43 0.99 30.09
CA PHE A 154 15.43 2.44 29.85
C PHE A 154 16.83 3.00 29.57
N GLU A 155 17.89 2.30 29.99
CA GLU A 155 19.27 2.72 29.70
C GLU A 155 19.64 2.52 28.23
N TYR A 156 18.85 1.72 27.49
CA TYR A 156 18.96 1.53 26.04
C TYR A 156 17.95 2.37 25.27
N GLY A 157 16.72 2.53 25.76
CA GLY A 157 15.63 3.21 25.04
C GLY A 157 15.66 4.75 25.08
N ASN A 158 16.27 5.36 26.11
CA ASN A 158 16.26 6.83 26.23
C ASN A 158 16.98 7.57 25.09
N ALA A 159 17.93 6.94 24.40
CA ALA A 159 18.65 7.55 23.28
C ALA A 159 18.19 6.91 21.95
N PRO A 160 18.08 7.67 20.85
CA PRO A 160 18.61 9.02 20.65
C PRO A 160 17.63 10.17 20.91
N TYR A 161 16.36 9.89 21.25
CA TYR A 161 15.30 10.92 21.23
C TYR A 161 14.98 11.53 22.59
N GLY A 162 15.18 10.78 23.67
CA GLY A 162 15.14 11.32 25.02
C GLY A 162 16.32 12.25 25.30
N ASP A 163 16.33 12.79 26.51
CA ASP A 163 17.31 13.74 26.99
C ASP A 163 17.75 13.41 28.42
N ALA A 164 18.63 14.23 28.99
CA ALA A 164 19.14 14.02 30.33
C ALA A 164 18.02 14.03 31.41
N SER A 165 16.90 14.72 31.16
CA SER A 165 15.76 14.76 32.08
C SER A 165 14.87 13.50 32.03
N SER A 166 15.01 12.66 31.01
CA SER A 166 14.26 11.41 30.85
C SER A 166 15.07 10.17 31.23
N CYS A 167 16.35 10.35 31.62
CA CYS A 167 17.17 9.29 32.19
C CYS A 167 17.11 9.30 33.73
N PRO A 168 16.76 8.17 34.38
CA PRO A 168 16.71 8.09 35.84
C PRO A 168 18.00 8.52 36.56
N PRO A 169 17.90 9.25 37.70
CA PRO A 169 19.05 9.66 38.47
C PRO A 169 19.97 8.48 38.82
N ASN A 170 21.29 8.70 38.72
CA ASN A 170 22.34 7.71 38.95
C ASN A 170 22.49 6.62 37.88
N PHE A 171 21.73 6.68 36.79
CA PHE A 171 21.91 5.81 35.63
C PHE A 171 22.55 6.55 34.45
N THR A 172 23.05 5.78 33.48
CA THR A 172 23.58 6.33 32.22
C THR A 172 22.86 5.71 31.05
N CYS A 173 21.96 6.48 30.43
CA CYS A 173 21.17 6.01 29.30
C CYS A 173 21.91 6.18 27.96
N ASN A 174 23.07 5.52 27.88
CA ASN A 174 23.93 5.42 26.70
C ASN A 174 24.22 3.96 26.36
N GLY A 175 23.33 3.04 26.75
CA GLY A 175 23.43 1.62 26.46
C GLY A 175 23.49 1.39 24.95
N ASN A 176 24.25 0.37 24.54
CA ASN A 176 24.28 -0.07 23.15
C ASN A 176 23.66 -1.46 23.09
N PHE A 177 22.37 -1.49 22.76
CA PHE A 177 21.56 -2.71 22.77
C PHE A 177 22.20 -3.81 21.92
N ALA A 178 22.48 -3.53 20.64
CA ALA A 178 23.05 -4.50 19.72
C ALA A 178 24.40 -5.05 20.18
N ARG A 179 25.29 -4.20 20.72
CA ARG A 179 26.59 -4.62 21.26
C ARG A 179 26.41 -5.56 22.44
N ASP A 180 25.60 -5.17 23.42
CA ASP A 180 25.48 -5.89 24.68
C ASP A 180 24.69 -7.20 24.49
N ALA A 181 23.67 -7.19 23.61
CA ALA A 181 22.92 -8.38 23.22
C ALA A 181 23.79 -9.41 22.49
N ARG A 182 24.59 -8.96 21.51
CA ARG A 182 25.56 -9.82 20.82
C ARG A 182 26.59 -10.39 21.79
N ALA A 183 27.11 -9.57 22.72
CA ALA A 183 28.10 -10.03 23.68
C ALA A 183 27.55 -11.14 24.58
N ALA A 184 26.31 -11.03 25.04
CA ALA A 184 25.64 -12.06 25.84
C ALA A 184 25.50 -13.37 25.07
N TRP A 185 25.03 -13.31 23.82
CA TRP A 185 24.86 -14.49 22.96
C TRP A 185 26.18 -15.15 22.58
N VAL A 186 27.17 -14.37 22.13
CA VAL A 186 28.48 -14.89 21.71
C VAL A 186 29.24 -15.52 22.86
N ALA A 187 29.05 -15.05 24.10
CA ALA A 187 29.65 -15.68 25.28
C ALA A 187 29.15 -17.11 25.51
N ASP A 188 27.94 -17.44 25.05
CA ASP A 188 27.33 -18.77 25.15
C ASP A 188 27.73 -19.67 23.97
N VAL A 189 27.54 -19.18 22.73
CA VAL A 189 27.66 -20.03 21.53
C VAL A 189 29.00 -19.91 20.80
N GLY A 190 29.78 -18.86 21.09
CA GLY A 190 31.02 -18.53 20.39
C GLY A 190 30.84 -17.83 19.04
N GLU A 191 31.91 -17.19 18.56
CA GLU A 191 31.91 -16.42 17.31
C GLU A 191 31.63 -17.27 16.06
N GLU A 192 32.07 -18.54 16.04
CA GLU A 192 31.88 -19.41 14.88
C GLU A 192 30.39 -19.68 14.60
N VAL A 193 29.63 -20.01 15.65
CA VAL A 193 28.18 -20.22 15.57
C VAL A 193 27.46 -18.90 15.26
N ALA A 194 27.85 -17.81 15.92
CA ALA A 194 27.20 -16.53 15.70
C ALA A 194 27.33 -16.03 14.25
N ASN A 195 28.48 -16.31 13.60
CA ASN A 195 28.74 -15.91 12.22
C ASN A 195 28.23 -16.91 11.16
N SER A 196 27.61 -18.03 11.55
CA SER A 196 27.05 -19.01 10.59
C SER A 196 25.65 -18.68 10.10
N TYR A 197 24.96 -17.73 10.72
CA TYR A 197 23.59 -17.34 10.37
C TYR A 197 23.56 -16.26 9.28
N ASP A 198 22.57 -16.35 8.39
CA ASP A 198 22.30 -15.34 7.37
C ASP A 198 21.75 -14.04 7.99
N GLN A 199 21.00 -14.20 9.09
CA GLN A 199 20.38 -13.12 9.86
C GLN A 199 20.38 -13.40 11.35
N VAL A 200 20.51 -12.37 12.17
CA VAL A 200 20.31 -12.46 13.63
C VAL A 200 19.30 -11.42 14.10
N PHE A 201 18.22 -11.86 14.72
CA PHE A 201 17.27 -10.99 15.41
C PHE A 201 17.57 -10.99 16.91
N TYR A 202 17.76 -9.81 17.50
CA TYR A 202 17.86 -9.61 18.94
C TYR A 202 16.53 -9.05 19.43
N MET A 203 15.74 -9.86 20.15
CA MET A 203 14.44 -9.46 20.67
C MET A 203 14.53 -9.15 22.17
N GLY A 204 14.37 -7.88 22.52
CA GLY A 204 14.30 -7.44 23.91
C GLY A 204 12.92 -7.63 24.54
N ALA A 205 12.87 -7.87 25.85
CA ALA A 205 11.63 -7.88 26.63
C ALA A 205 10.89 -6.53 26.55
N GLY A 206 9.56 -6.58 26.53
CA GLY A 206 8.69 -5.42 26.49
C GLY A 206 8.34 -4.91 25.10
N LEU A 207 8.08 -3.61 24.99
CA LEU A 207 7.59 -2.99 23.77
C LEU A 207 8.72 -2.43 22.93
N ASP A 208 8.41 -2.17 21.66
CA ASP A 208 9.13 -1.26 20.81
C ASP A 208 8.48 0.14 20.91
N GLU A 209 9.26 1.22 21.07
CA GLU A 209 8.71 2.58 21.25
C GLU A 209 7.77 2.96 20.08
N SER A 210 8.10 2.57 18.85
CA SER A 210 7.29 2.87 17.65
C SER A 210 5.89 2.26 17.70
N THR A 211 5.72 1.17 18.46
CA THR A 211 4.43 0.50 18.64
C THR A 211 3.57 1.11 19.74
N ALA A 212 4.19 1.87 20.65
CA ALA A 212 3.59 2.26 21.94
C ALA A 212 3.35 3.76 22.09
N TRP A 213 4.23 4.60 21.53
CA TRP A 213 4.31 6.04 21.85
C TRP A 213 2.99 6.79 21.66
N GLN A 214 2.21 6.46 20.64
CA GLN A 214 0.98 7.20 20.34
C GLN A 214 -0.18 6.75 21.23
N VAL A 215 -0.34 5.43 21.36
CA VAL A 215 -1.39 4.78 22.14
C VAL A 215 -1.29 5.14 23.62
N PHE A 216 -0.09 5.05 24.18
CA PHE A 216 0.19 5.33 25.58
C PHE A 216 0.69 6.77 25.80
N GLY A 217 0.39 7.67 24.85
CA GLY A 217 0.67 9.09 24.90
C GLY A 217 -0.58 9.90 24.60
N GLU A 218 -0.63 10.52 23.42
CA GLU A 218 -1.70 11.45 23.03
C GLU A 218 -3.10 10.83 22.90
N MET A 219 -3.21 9.50 22.78
CA MET A 219 -4.50 8.80 22.80
C MET A 219 -5.05 8.63 24.22
N MET A 220 -4.19 8.57 25.25
CA MET A 220 -4.59 8.36 26.64
C MET A 220 -4.60 9.64 27.48
N PHE A 221 -3.78 10.63 27.13
CA PHE A 221 -3.59 11.86 27.91
C PHE A 221 -3.71 13.10 27.01
N ASN A 222 -4.35 14.18 27.48
CA ASN A 222 -4.51 15.39 26.66
C ASN A 222 -3.20 16.18 26.54
N GLY A 223 -2.33 16.12 27.57
CA GLY A 223 -1.02 16.74 27.60
C GLY A 223 -0.01 15.96 28.45
N PRO A 224 1.30 16.29 28.36
CA PRO A 224 2.34 15.65 29.16
C PRO A 224 2.14 15.86 30.67
N GLU A 225 1.47 16.93 31.08
CA GLU A 225 1.10 17.21 32.47
C GLU A 225 0.00 16.29 33.04
N ASP A 226 -0.77 15.64 32.17
CA ASP A 226 -1.84 14.73 32.56
C ASP A 226 -1.36 13.29 32.75
N VAL A 227 -0.08 13.01 32.44
CA VAL A 227 0.50 11.68 32.59
C VAL A 227 0.72 11.38 34.08
N PRO A 228 0.01 10.40 34.67
CA PRO A 228 0.09 10.12 36.09
C PRO A 228 1.36 9.30 36.41
N ASP A 229 1.77 9.30 37.68
CA ASP A 229 3.01 8.65 38.16
C ASP A 229 3.11 7.17 37.78
N ALA A 230 1.97 6.47 37.63
CA ALA A 230 1.94 5.07 37.18
C ALA A 230 2.60 4.89 35.79
N TRP A 231 2.50 5.89 34.92
CA TRP A 231 3.08 5.91 33.56
C TRP A 231 4.42 6.67 33.49
N GLY A 232 4.92 7.13 34.65
CA GLY A 232 6.21 7.78 34.82
C GLY A 232 7.36 6.81 35.11
N PRO A 233 8.57 7.34 35.37
CA PRO A 233 9.67 6.55 35.89
C PRO A 233 9.29 5.83 37.20
N PRO A 234 9.60 4.54 37.36
CA PRO A 234 9.32 3.84 38.60
C PRO A 234 9.98 4.50 39.81
N ALA A 235 9.26 4.60 40.93
CA ALA A 235 9.75 5.24 42.16
C ALA A 235 11.04 4.63 42.72
N GLU A 236 11.37 3.39 42.37
CA GLU A 236 12.66 2.77 42.72
C GLU A 236 13.86 3.36 41.97
N PHE A 237 13.63 3.96 40.78
CA PHE A 237 14.64 4.62 39.96
C PHE A 237 14.57 6.15 40.06
N ASP A 238 13.43 6.72 40.43
CA ASP A 238 13.25 8.15 40.74
C ASP A 238 12.50 8.37 42.07
N PRO A 239 13.13 8.06 43.23
CA PRO A 239 12.47 8.10 44.54
C PRO A 239 12.10 9.50 45.02
N GLU A 240 12.67 10.53 44.41
CA GLU A 240 12.40 11.93 44.75
C GLU A 240 11.39 12.57 43.79
N ASN A 241 10.84 11.82 42.83
CA ASN A 241 9.91 12.27 41.79
C ASN A 241 10.41 13.55 41.09
N LYS A 242 11.69 13.54 40.67
CA LYS A 242 12.38 14.67 40.06
C LYS A 242 12.19 14.71 38.55
N MET A 243 11.84 13.59 37.94
CA MET A 243 11.66 13.45 36.51
C MET A 243 10.21 13.71 36.10
N PRO A 244 9.97 14.23 34.89
CA PRO A 244 8.63 14.26 34.33
C PRO A 244 8.12 12.84 34.03
N ASN A 245 6.81 12.63 34.16
CA ASN A 245 6.15 11.39 33.73
C ASN A 245 6.03 11.25 32.21
N ALA A 246 6.52 12.25 31.45
CA ALA A 246 6.52 12.27 30.00
C ALA A 246 7.95 12.46 29.46
N MET A 247 8.22 11.96 28.26
CA MET A 247 9.50 12.14 27.58
C MET A 247 9.34 12.39 26.09
N LYS A 248 10.40 12.92 25.46
CA LYS A 248 10.42 13.17 24.01
C LYS A 248 10.38 11.88 23.22
N THR A 249 9.79 11.95 22.03
CA THR A 249 9.73 10.84 21.07
C THR A 249 10.46 11.21 19.79
N ARG A 250 10.57 10.23 18.89
CA ARG A 250 11.04 10.44 17.53
C ARG A 250 10.16 11.37 16.69
N TYR A 251 8.84 11.31 16.87
CA TYR A 251 7.87 11.88 15.93
C TYR A 251 7.22 13.16 16.42
N ILE A 252 6.84 13.18 17.69
CA ILE A 252 6.14 14.30 18.31
C ILE A 252 6.86 14.74 19.60
N PRO A 253 6.56 15.93 20.14
CA PRO A 253 7.30 16.47 21.28
C PRO A 253 7.24 15.65 22.57
N TRP A 254 6.26 14.76 22.76
CA TRP A 254 6.12 13.98 24.00
C TRP A 254 5.30 12.68 23.85
N THR A 255 5.55 11.73 24.75
CA THR A 255 4.68 10.59 25.13
C THR A 255 4.88 10.30 26.62
N SER A 256 4.17 9.31 27.20
CA SER A 256 4.45 8.86 28.58
C SER A 256 5.87 8.28 28.70
N TRP A 257 6.50 8.44 29.85
CA TRP A 257 7.84 7.89 30.07
C TRP A 257 7.85 6.37 29.88
N ALA A 258 6.84 5.68 30.39
CA ALA A 258 6.72 4.22 30.24
C ALA A 258 6.68 3.76 28.78
N ALA A 259 6.08 4.54 27.87
CA ALA A 259 6.05 4.20 26.44
C ALA A 259 7.34 4.61 25.72
N GLY A 260 7.92 5.76 26.09
CA GLY A 260 9.14 6.30 25.48
C GLY A 260 10.44 5.65 25.97
N SER A 261 10.42 4.89 27.07
CA SER A 261 11.63 4.29 27.66
C SER A 261 12.13 3.04 26.91
N PHE A 262 11.40 2.58 25.90
CA PHE A 262 11.72 1.40 25.10
C PHE A 262 12.70 1.70 23.95
N THR A 263 13.38 0.67 23.46
CA THR A 263 14.20 0.78 22.24
C THR A 263 13.34 0.86 20.99
N TRP A 264 13.91 1.42 19.91
CA TRP A 264 13.36 1.33 18.56
C TRP A 264 13.91 0.13 17.79
N ALA A 265 13.04 -0.52 17.04
CA ALA A 265 13.37 -1.51 16.05
C ALA A 265 14.28 -0.89 14.98
N SER A 266 15.29 -1.64 14.58
CA SER A 266 16.30 -1.19 13.64
C SER A 266 17.13 -2.36 13.13
N ALA A 267 17.47 -2.37 11.85
CA ALA A 267 18.48 -3.27 11.31
C ALA A 267 19.77 -2.57 10.89
N GLY A 268 20.83 -3.36 10.95
CA GLY A 268 22.15 -3.01 10.46
C GLY A 268 23.11 -4.18 10.68
N ASN A 269 24.16 -4.26 9.87
CA ASN A 269 25.23 -5.26 10.03
C ASN A 269 24.72 -6.71 10.15
N ARG A 270 23.73 -7.10 9.33
CA ARG A 270 23.11 -8.44 9.34
C ARG A 270 22.45 -8.83 10.67
N SER A 271 21.93 -7.82 11.37
CA SER A 271 21.14 -8.01 12.58
C SER A 271 19.97 -7.04 12.64
N GLY A 272 18.89 -7.45 13.28
CA GLY A 272 17.71 -6.64 13.56
C GLY A 272 17.45 -6.58 15.07
N ASN A 273 17.27 -5.39 15.61
CA ASN A 273 16.79 -5.18 16.97
C ASN A 273 15.27 -5.19 16.95
N MET A 274 14.68 -6.02 17.79
CA MET A 274 13.24 -6.27 17.88
C MET A 274 12.79 -6.20 19.34
N ALA A 275 11.48 -6.21 19.57
CA ALA A 275 10.86 -6.30 20.89
C ALA A 275 9.78 -7.39 20.91
N GLU A 276 9.27 -7.76 22.10
CA GLU A 276 8.17 -8.71 22.23
C GLU A 276 6.88 -8.26 21.50
N SER A 277 6.71 -6.94 21.30
CA SER A 277 5.60 -6.35 20.53
C SER A 277 5.86 -6.28 19.01
N SER A 278 7.05 -6.67 18.55
CA SER A 278 7.33 -6.72 17.11
C SER A 278 6.56 -7.87 16.46
N GLY A 279 5.72 -7.55 15.47
CA GLY A 279 5.02 -8.57 14.68
C GLY A 279 5.85 -9.10 13.51
N THR A 280 5.42 -10.22 12.93
CA THR A 280 6.10 -10.93 11.82
C THR A 280 6.46 -10.01 10.64
N ALA A 281 5.62 -9.01 10.33
CA ALA A 281 5.90 -8.05 9.26
C ALA A 281 7.13 -7.18 9.55
N GLY A 282 7.36 -6.82 10.83
CA GLY A 282 8.57 -6.12 11.27
C GLY A 282 9.81 -6.97 11.05
N TYR A 283 9.77 -8.26 11.43
CA TYR A 283 10.87 -9.19 11.16
C TYR A 283 11.16 -9.31 9.65
N ALA A 284 10.12 -9.37 8.81
CA ALA A 284 10.27 -9.42 7.36
C ALA A 284 10.85 -8.13 6.75
N HIS A 285 10.46 -6.96 7.28
CA HIS A 285 11.02 -5.66 6.92
C HIS A 285 12.51 -5.62 7.22
N GLU A 286 12.89 -5.93 8.46
CA GLU A 286 14.31 -5.94 8.87
C GLU A 286 15.13 -6.99 8.12
N PHE A 287 14.52 -8.15 7.81
CA PHE A 287 15.18 -9.17 6.98
C PHE A 287 15.48 -8.64 5.59
N SER A 288 14.57 -7.84 5.01
CA SER A 288 14.77 -7.28 3.68
C SER A 288 16.04 -6.42 3.60
N HIS A 289 16.41 -5.67 4.65
CA HIS A 289 17.63 -4.87 4.66
C HIS A 289 18.92 -5.67 4.45
N ILE A 290 18.94 -6.93 4.89
CA ILE A 290 20.08 -7.86 4.72
C ILE A 290 20.30 -8.16 3.24
N LEU A 291 19.21 -8.27 2.49
CA LEU A 291 19.21 -8.53 1.06
C LEU A 291 19.63 -7.29 0.25
N GLY A 292 19.98 -6.19 0.91
CA GLY A 292 20.63 -5.04 0.30
C GLY A 292 19.69 -3.94 -0.17
N ILE A 293 18.55 -3.76 0.50
CA ILE A 293 17.60 -2.68 0.25
C ILE A 293 17.48 -1.76 1.47
N GLY A 294 17.29 -0.46 1.26
CA GLY A 294 17.08 0.51 2.35
C GLY A 294 15.59 0.74 2.64
N ASP A 295 15.32 1.68 3.54
CA ASP A 295 13.97 2.20 3.80
C ASP A 295 13.44 3.06 2.64
N ASN A 296 12.12 3.06 2.49
CA ASN A 296 11.38 3.90 1.55
C ASN A 296 10.17 4.58 2.20
N TYR A 297 10.40 5.23 3.35
CA TYR A 297 9.38 6.04 4.00
C TYR A 297 9.93 7.38 4.51
N ASN A 298 9.03 8.32 4.71
CA ASN A 298 9.25 9.60 5.36
C ASN A 298 8.98 9.52 6.87
N GLY A 299 9.35 10.57 7.61
CA GLY A 299 8.74 10.82 8.91
C GLY A 299 7.36 11.43 8.72
N ALA A 300 6.29 10.76 9.21
CA ALA A 300 4.91 11.22 9.01
C ALA A 300 4.67 12.65 9.54
N PHE A 301 5.38 13.03 10.59
CA PHE A 301 5.32 14.34 11.26
C PHE A 301 6.49 15.27 10.91
N ALA A 302 7.22 15.00 9.82
CA ALA A 302 8.36 15.83 9.41
C ALA A 302 7.96 17.28 9.15
N VAL A 303 8.88 18.22 9.41
CA VAL A 303 8.74 19.64 9.12
C VAL A 303 9.88 20.08 8.19
N PRO A 304 9.61 20.50 6.95
CA PRO A 304 8.29 20.61 6.30
C PRO A 304 7.63 19.25 6.07
N ALA A 305 6.28 19.24 6.05
CA ALA A 305 5.54 18.02 5.74
C ALA A 305 5.77 17.57 4.30
N GLN A 306 5.75 16.26 4.09
CA GLN A 306 5.89 15.62 2.78
C GLN A 306 5.02 14.37 2.76
N ARG A 307 4.36 14.10 1.62
CA ARG A 307 3.56 12.89 1.39
C ARG A 307 4.43 11.64 1.63
N THR A 308 3.83 10.59 2.17
CA THR A 308 4.50 9.28 2.23
C THR A 308 4.90 8.82 0.82
N PHE A 309 5.94 8.00 0.72
CA PHE A 309 6.52 7.63 -0.57
C PHE A 309 5.76 6.49 -1.24
N THR A 310 5.58 5.37 -0.53
CA THR A 310 4.78 4.22 -1.01
C THR A 310 3.79 3.71 0.03
N GLY A 311 3.69 4.36 1.21
CA GLY A 311 2.66 4.10 2.23
C GLY A 311 2.53 2.63 2.62
N GLN A 312 1.28 2.17 2.71
CA GLN A 312 0.90 0.80 3.09
C GLN A 312 0.99 -0.22 1.93
N TRP A 313 1.45 0.20 0.75
CA TRP A 313 1.50 -0.63 -0.45
C TRP A 313 2.82 -1.40 -0.63
N ASP A 314 3.84 -1.12 0.19
CA ASP A 314 5.17 -1.72 0.05
C ASP A 314 5.81 -2.06 1.40
N MET A 315 6.44 -3.24 1.46
CA MET A 315 7.12 -3.74 2.65
C MET A 315 8.24 -2.81 3.14
N MET A 316 8.97 -2.13 2.25
CA MET A 316 10.06 -1.23 2.66
C MET A 316 9.59 0.17 3.07
N SER A 317 8.28 0.39 3.09
CA SER A 317 7.64 1.60 3.59
C SER A 317 6.94 1.29 4.91
N GLN A 318 5.96 2.10 5.32
CA GLN A 318 5.10 1.78 6.47
C GLN A 318 4.09 0.64 6.19
N GLY A 319 4.18 -0.08 5.06
CA GLY A 319 3.44 -1.32 4.84
C GLY A 319 3.80 -2.42 5.84
N SER A 320 5.00 -2.38 6.44
CA SER A 320 5.36 -3.26 7.56
C SER A 320 4.47 -3.08 8.80
N TRP A 321 3.64 -2.04 8.85
CA TRP A 321 2.65 -1.80 9.91
C TRP A 321 1.27 -2.41 9.60
N ASN A 322 1.08 -2.98 8.41
CA ASN A 322 -0.19 -3.61 8.02
C ASN A 322 -0.51 -4.83 8.90
N GLY A 323 -1.79 -5.17 8.91
CA GLY A 323 -2.38 -6.22 9.70
C GLY A 323 -3.78 -5.82 10.17
N PRO A 324 -4.55 -6.76 10.73
CA PRO A 324 -5.90 -6.46 11.19
C PRO A 324 -5.87 -5.44 12.33
N THR A 325 -6.93 -4.66 12.50
CA THR A 325 -7.11 -3.62 13.51
C THR A 325 -6.12 -2.44 13.42
N GLY A 326 -5.29 -2.39 12.37
CA GLY A 326 -4.45 -1.25 12.04
C GLY A 326 -3.26 -1.02 12.98
N MET A 327 -2.53 0.06 12.73
CA MET A 327 -1.23 0.30 13.38
C MET A 327 -1.29 0.67 14.88
N HIS A 328 -2.45 1.06 15.42
CA HIS A 328 -2.59 1.36 16.86
C HIS A 328 -2.76 0.12 17.73
N THR A 329 -2.66 -1.09 17.17
CA THR A 329 -2.64 -2.35 17.94
C THR A 329 -1.28 -3.03 17.98
N ARG A 330 -0.24 -2.37 17.43
CA ARG A 330 1.13 -2.90 17.37
C ARG A 330 1.78 -3.12 18.74
N TRP A 331 1.27 -2.51 19.81
CA TRP A 331 1.84 -2.60 21.17
C TRP A 331 1.54 -3.93 21.89
N LYS A 332 0.64 -4.76 21.37
CA LYS A 332 0.27 -6.01 22.04
C LYS A 332 1.46 -6.97 22.14
N VAL A 333 1.50 -7.73 23.23
CA VAL A 333 2.50 -8.79 23.45
C VAL A 333 1.80 -10.12 23.77
N PRO A 334 2.04 -11.20 22.99
CA PRO A 334 2.72 -11.19 21.69
C PRO A 334 1.96 -10.32 20.67
N ALA A 335 2.64 -9.92 19.60
CA ALA A 335 2.04 -9.11 18.55
C ALA A 335 0.82 -9.80 17.92
N ASP A 336 -0.32 -9.12 17.93
CA ASP A 336 -1.59 -9.55 17.32
C ASP A 336 -2.33 -8.31 16.78
N GLY A 337 -2.46 -8.20 15.45
CA GLY A 337 -3.03 -7.03 14.78
C GLY A 337 -2.06 -6.33 13.84
N GLY A 338 -1.94 -5.00 13.94
CA GLY A 338 -0.99 -4.25 13.13
C GLY A 338 0.44 -4.80 13.25
N SER A 339 1.21 -4.71 12.17
CA SER A 339 2.57 -5.25 12.05
C SER A 339 2.69 -6.78 12.03
N THR A 340 1.60 -7.53 11.95
CA THR A 340 1.65 -9.01 11.86
C THR A 340 1.66 -9.53 10.43
N VAL A 341 0.98 -8.85 9.49
CA VAL A 341 0.90 -9.26 8.07
C VAL A 341 1.21 -8.07 7.17
N GLY A 342 2.48 -7.96 6.76
CA GLY A 342 2.94 -6.91 5.86
C GLY A 342 2.72 -7.30 4.39
N PRO A 343 2.65 -6.31 3.48
CA PRO A 343 2.36 -6.55 2.08
C PRO A 343 3.55 -7.17 1.35
N HIS A 344 3.33 -7.51 0.08
CA HIS A 344 4.41 -7.76 -0.85
C HIS A 344 5.31 -6.52 -1.00
N HIS A 345 6.59 -6.77 -1.32
CA HIS A 345 7.44 -5.76 -1.94
C HIS A 345 6.87 -5.34 -3.30
N ASN A 346 6.99 -4.06 -3.65
CA ASN A 346 6.65 -3.56 -4.98
C ASN A 346 7.54 -4.17 -6.06
N ILE A 347 7.14 -4.06 -7.34
CA ILE A 347 7.86 -4.70 -8.46
C ILE A 347 9.34 -4.28 -8.54
N ARG A 348 9.65 -3.00 -8.29
CA ARG A 348 11.05 -2.53 -8.25
C ARG A 348 11.85 -3.24 -7.17
N ASN A 349 11.26 -3.40 -5.98
CA ASN A 349 11.91 -4.03 -4.84
C ASN A 349 12.06 -5.54 -5.06
N LYS A 350 11.06 -6.22 -5.61
CA LYS A 350 11.18 -7.63 -5.99
C LYS A 350 12.33 -7.88 -6.98
N LEU A 351 12.53 -7.00 -7.96
CA LEU A 351 13.66 -7.08 -8.90
C LEU A 351 15.00 -6.83 -8.19
N GLN A 352 15.09 -5.78 -7.36
CA GLN A 352 16.31 -5.44 -6.61
C GLN A 352 16.75 -6.58 -5.69
N LEU A 353 15.79 -7.26 -5.07
CA LEU A 353 16.00 -8.36 -4.13
C LEU A 353 16.18 -9.72 -4.82
N GLY A 354 16.02 -9.79 -6.15
CA GLY A 354 16.11 -11.05 -6.90
C GLY A 354 14.97 -12.04 -6.62
N LEU A 355 13.84 -11.56 -6.08
CA LEU A 355 12.62 -12.37 -5.89
C LEU A 355 11.95 -12.66 -7.24
N ILE A 356 12.06 -11.71 -8.17
CA ILE A 356 11.65 -11.85 -9.57
C ILE A 356 12.77 -11.42 -10.50
N SER A 357 12.62 -11.75 -11.78
CA SER A 357 13.56 -11.40 -12.85
C SER A 357 12.91 -10.51 -13.90
N GLU A 358 13.71 -10.00 -14.84
CA GLU A 358 13.21 -9.23 -15.98
C GLU A 358 12.32 -10.05 -16.92
N ALA A 359 12.35 -11.39 -16.83
CA ALA A 359 11.43 -12.26 -17.57
C ALA A 359 10.01 -12.26 -16.99
N ASP A 360 9.83 -11.80 -15.74
CA ASP A 360 8.54 -11.78 -15.03
C ASP A 360 7.79 -10.45 -15.20
N ILE A 361 8.33 -9.52 -16.02
CA ILE A 361 7.77 -8.19 -16.28
C ILE A 361 7.85 -7.83 -17.77
N VAL A 362 7.08 -6.84 -18.19
CA VAL A 362 7.30 -6.16 -19.47
C VAL A 362 8.24 -4.99 -19.25
N ASP A 363 9.45 -5.06 -19.80
CA ASP A 363 10.46 -4.01 -19.66
C ASP A 363 10.58 -3.17 -20.95
N LEU A 364 10.39 -1.86 -20.79
CA LEU A 364 10.24 -0.89 -21.86
C LEU A 364 11.32 0.20 -21.77
N SER A 365 11.66 0.76 -22.93
CA SER A 365 12.47 1.97 -23.08
C SER A 365 11.58 3.16 -23.45
N ARG A 366 11.84 4.35 -22.87
CA ARG A 366 11.17 5.60 -23.26
C ARG A 366 11.48 5.96 -24.71
N GLU A 367 12.73 5.82 -25.15
CA GLU A 367 13.10 6.03 -26.55
C GLU A 367 12.54 4.94 -27.46
N GLY A 368 12.44 3.71 -26.97
CA GLY A 368 11.77 2.58 -27.63
C GLY A 368 10.30 2.87 -27.89
N LEU A 369 9.59 3.44 -26.92
CA LEU A 369 8.19 3.86 -27.05
C LEU A 369 7.99 4.90 -28.16
N LYS A 370 8.98 5.75 -28.49
CA LYS A 370 8.87 6.64 -29.66
C LYS A 370 8.87 5.86 -30.97
N GLN A 371 9.60 4.75 -31.00
CA GLN A 371 9.76 3.90 -32.18
C GLN A 371 8.61 2.89 -32.35
N SER A 372 8.10 2.30 -31.26
CA SER A 372 6.96 1.38 -31.30
C SER A 372 5.60 2.10 -31.22
N GLY A 373 5.57 3.31 -30.63
CA GLY A 373 4.39 4.13 -30.41
C GLY A 373 3.76 3.88 -29.04
N LEU A 374 2.94 2.84 -28.95
CA LEU A 374 2.34 2.39 -27.70
C LEU A 374 2.53 0.90 -27.53
N VAL A 375 2.56 0.47 -26.27
CA VAL A 375 2.59 -0.93 -25.86
C VAL A 375 1.41 -1.18 -24.95
N VAL A 376 0.66 -2.25 -25.21
CA VAL A 376 -0.44 -2.72 -24.37
C VAL A 376 -0.05 -4.08 -23.78
N ALA A 377 -0.11 -4.20 -22.46
CA ALA A 377 0.29 -5.39 -21.72
C ALA A 377 -0.80 -5.81 -20.74
N LYS A 378 -0.77 -7.09 -20.35
CA LYS A 378 -1.56 -7.61 -19.23
C LYS A 378 -0.68 -7.72 -18.00
N VAL A 379 -1.17 -7.21 -16.88
CA VAL A 379 -0.50 -7.22 -15.58
C VAL A 379 -1.39 -7.93 -14.58
N ARG A 380 -0.89 -9.02 -14.02
CA ARG A 380 -1.57 -9.85 -13.02
C ARG A 380 -1.27 -9.34 -11.62
N ALA A 381 -2.21 -9.53 -10.70
CA ALA A 381 -2.01 -9.19 -9.30
C ALA A 381 -0.71 -9.79 -8.74
N ARG A 382 0.14 -8.95 -8.14
CA ARG A 382 1.48 -9.34 -7.71
C ARG A 382 1.52 -10.45 -6.67
N ALA A 383 0.46 -10.60 -5.87
CA ALA A 383 0.34 -11.68 -4.88
C ALA A 383 0.16 -13.06 -5.52
N ALA A 384 -0.44 -13.14 -6.71
CA ALA A 384 -0.76 -14.41 -7.38
C ALA A 384 0.40 -15.01 -8.18
N GLY A 385 1.52 -14.30 -8.32
CA GLY A 385 2.67 -14.75 -9.12
C GLY A 385 2.48 -14.62 -10.64
N PRO A 386 3.58 -14.74 -11.42
CA PRO A 386 3.52 -14.61 -12.87
C PRO A 386 2.92 -15.87 -13.52
N LEU A 387 2.24 -15.68 -14.65
CA LEU A 387 1.93 -16.74 -15.61
C LEU A 387 2.63 -16.43 -16.95
N THR A 388 2.75 -17.43 -17.83
CA THR A 388 3.45 -17.29 -19.13
C THR A 388 3.02 -16.06 -19.93
N ASP A 389 1.71 -15.77 -19.95
CA ASP A 389 1.12 -14.67 -20.75
C ASP A 389 0.57 -13.52 -19.89
N GLU A 390 0.74 -13.58 -18.55
CA GLU A 390 0.26 -12.58 -17.60
C GLU A 390 1.39 -12.27 -16.60
N LEU A 391 2.15 -11.22 -16.91
CA LEU A 391 3.34 -10.83 -16.14
C LEU A 391 2.97 -9.96 -14.94
N LEU A 392 3.92 -9.75 -14.03
CA LEU A 392 3.68 -9.10 -12.75
C LEU A 392 3.64 -7.57 -12.81
N GLY A 393 4.11 -6.98 -13.91
CA GLY A 393 4.15 -5.53 -14.05
C GLY A 393 4.79 -5.06 -15.34
N VAL A 394 4.79 -3.74 -15.52
CA VAL A 394 5.52 -3.05 -16.59
C VAL A 394 6.58 -2.16 -15.95
N ARG A 395 7.83 -2.22 -16.42
CA ARG A 395 8.87 -1.25 -16.09
C ARG A 395 9.16 -0.39 -17.33
N VAL A 396 9.24 0.92 -17.15
CA VAL A 396 9.62 1.86 -18.23
C VAL A 396 10.90 2.57 -17.83
N THR A 397 12.00 2.30 -18.52
CA THR A 397 13.29 2.97 -18.32
C THR A 397 13.27 4.37 -18.95
N LEU A 398 13.66 5.39 -18.18
CA LEU A 398 13.79 6.77 -18.61
C LEU A 398 15.14 7.01 -19.32
N ASP A 399 15.36 6.30 -20.42
CA ASP A 399 16.57 6.40 -21.24
C ASP A 399 16.56 7.57 -22.23
N GLY A 400 17.65 7.73 -22.98
CA GLY A 400 17.85 8.84 -23.91
C GLY A 400 18.74 9.96 -23.37
N ALA A 401 18.71 11.12 -24.02
CA ALA A 401 19.57 12.25 -23.67
C ALA A 401 19.26 12.81 -22.28
N ALA A 402 20.33 13.16 -21.54
CA ALA A 402 20.22 13.76 -20.22
C ALA A 402 19.48 15.13 -20.25
N PRO A 403 18.76 15.48 -19.18
CA PRO A 403 18.56 14.68 -17.97
C PRO A 403 17.61 13.50 -18.22
N VAL A 404 17.90 12.36 -17.57
CA VAL A 404 17.15 11.10 -17.75
C VAL A 404 15.72 11.27 -17.25
N ASP A 405 15.57 11.66 -15.98
CA ASP A 405 14.36 12.25 -15.45
C ASP A 405 14.26 13.70 -15.90
N ARG A 406 13.12 14.07 -16.47
CA ARG A 406 12.86 15.43 -16.94
C ARG A 406 11.92 16.22 -16.04
N THR A 407 11.39 15.58 -14.99
CA THR A 407 10.58 16.28 -13.99
C THR A 407 11.47 17.25 -13.21
N PRO A 408 11.13 18.55 -13.06
CA PRO A 408 11.92 19.48 -12.27
C PRO A 408 12.10 18.99 -10.83
N SER A 409 13.30 19.18 -10.28
CA SER A 409 13.52 18.91 -8.86
C SER A 409 12.72 19.89 -8.00
N CYS A 410 12.27 19.43 -6.84
CA CYS A 410 11.58 20.26 -5.86
C CYS A 410 12.06 19.95 -4.44
N HIS A 411 11.65 20.78 -3.49
CA HIS A 411 11.75 20.49 -2.05
C HIS A 411 10.40 20.78 -1.39
N PRO A 412 9.93 19.99 -0.41
CA PRO A 412 8.60 20.16 0.20
C PRO A 412 8.34 21.55 0.79
N SER A 413 9.37 22.27 1.26
CA SER A 413 9.23 23.65 1.74
C SER A 413 8.84 24.67 0.66
N THR A 414 9.02 24.35 -0.62
CA THR A 414 8.71 25.24 -1.76
C THR A 414 7.72 24.65 -2.75
N GLY A 415 7.75 23.31 -2.93
CA GLY A 415 6.91 22.57 -3.87
C GLY A 415 5.68 21.92 -3.24
N GLY A 416 5.49 22.05 -1.93
CA GLY A 416 4.38 21.43 -1.20
C GLY A 416 4.59 19.95 -0.91
N VAL A 417 3.60 19.34 -0.26
CA VAL A 417 3.69 17.97 0.29
C VAL A 417 3.89 16.89 -0.78
N ASN A 418 3.38 17.12 -2.00
CA ASN A 418 3.46 16.16 -3.12
C ASN A 418 4.78 16.22 -3.90
N CYS A 419 5.80 16.85 -3.31
CA CYS A 419 7.11 16.96 -3.93
C CYS A 419 7.87 15.63 -3.87
N ALA A 420 8.19 15.04 -5.04
CA ALA A 420 8.97 13.80 -5.15
C ALA A 420 10.51 13.99 -5.02
N GLY A 421 10.97 15.22 -4.79
CA GLY A 421 12.36 15.55 -4.51
C GLY A 421 13.25 15.72 -5.75
N THR A 422 14.42 15.07 -5.73
CA THR A 422 15.45 15.21 -6.78
C THR A 422 15.02 14.56 -8.10
N SER A 423 15.39 15.18 -9.21
CA SER A 423 15.18 14.67 -10.57
C SER A 423 16.22 13.62 -10.95
N ASP A 424 16.20 12.47 -10.28
CA ASP A 424 17.14 11.38 -10.48
C ASP A 424 16.47 9.99 -10.57
N TYR A 425 15.16 9.98 -10.80
CA TYR A 425 14.43 8.76 -11.08
C TYR A 425 14.82 8.19 -12.44
N THR A 426 14.86 6.87 -12.55
CA THR A 426 15.31 6.20 -13.78
C THR A 426 14.25 5.30 -14.38
N HIS A 427 13.17 5.00 -13.66
CA HIS A 427 12.10 4.17 -14.16
C HIS A 427 10.72 4.62 -13.69
N TYR A 428 9.70 4.15 -14.41
CA TYR A 428 8.36 3.92 -13.87
C TYR A 428 8.13 2.41 -13.70
N THR A 429 7.35 2.01 -12.70
CA THR A 429 6.77 0.66 -12.59
C THR A 429 5.26 0.74 -12.47
N ILE A 430 4.57 -0.16 -13.15
CA ILE A 430 3.11 -0.33 -13.12
C ILE A 430 2.83 -1.74 -12.59
N GLU A 431 2.05 -1.87 -11.53
CA GLU A 431 1.75 -3.16 -10.90
C GLU A 431 0.29 -3.25 -10.47
N THR A 432 -0.26 -4.47 -10.52
CA THR A 432 -1.61 -4.74 -10.00
C THR A 432 -1.52 -5.23 -8.57
N VAL A 433 -2.34 -4.62 -7.72
CA VAL A 433 -2.50 -4.97 -6.31
C VAL A 433 -3.91 -5.51 -6.07
N GLN A 434 -4.01 -6.52 -5.21
CA GLN A 434 -5.27 -7.17 -4.84
C GLN A 434 -5.17 -7.68 -3.41
N GLN A 435 -6.23 -7.51 -2.62
CA GLN A 435 -6.32 -8.00 -1.24
C GLN A 435 -6.47 -9.54 -1.20
N ILE A 436 -5.37 -10.24 -1.47
CA ILE A 436 -5.18 -11.68 -1.31
C ILE A 436 -3.76 -11.94 -0.80
N GLY A 437 -3.54 -13.09 -0.18
CA GLY A 437 -2.27 -13.43 0.45
C GLY A 437 -1.90 -12.45 1.57
N VAL A 438 -0.61 -12.19 1.72
CA VAL A 438 -0.08 -11.17 2.65
C VAL A 438 -0.42 -9.75 2.19
N ASP A 439 -0.86 -9.57 0.94
CA ASP A 439 -1.45 -8.32 0.45
C ASP A 439 -2.92 -8.14 0.95
N SER A 440 -3.52 -9.07 1.71
CA SER A 440 -4.92 -8.94 2.20
C SER A 440 -5.20 -7.67 3.01
N TYR A 441 -4.17 -7.07 3.62
CA TYR A 441 -4.29 -5.86 4.46
C TYR A 441 -3.72 -4.60 3.81
N ILE A 442 -3.43 -4.62 2.50
CA ILE A 442 -3.22 -3.37 1.76
C ILE A 442 -4.55 -2.58 1.66
N PRO A 443 -4.49 -1.27 1.38
CA PRO A 443 -5.70 -0.45 1.39
C PRO A 443 -6.78 -0.88 0.39
N GLY A 444 -6.47 -1.52 -0.73
CA GLY A 444 -7.50 -1.85 -1.71
C GLY A 444 -6.99 -2.57 -2.95
N ASN A 445 -7.80 -2.54 -4.01
CA ASN A 445 -7.54 -3.26 -5.26
C ASN A 445 -7.43 -2.29 -6.44
N GLY A 446 -6.46 -2.50 -7.33
CA GLY A 446 -6.27 -1.64 -8.49
C GLY A 446 -4.87 -1.72 -9.09
N VAL A 447 -4.48 -0.64 -9.78
CA VAL A 447 -3.13 -0.48 -10.33
C VAL A 447 -2.39 0.63 -9.60
N ILE A 448 -1.15 0.37 -9.19
CA ILE A 448 -0.24 1.35 -8.62
C ILE A 448 0.82 1.70 -9.68
N ILE A 449 1.09 3.00 -9.84
CA ILE A 449 2.18 3.52 -10.66
C ILE A 449 3.22 4.12 -9.72
N ASN A 450 4.45 3.63 -9.78
CA ASN A 450 5.56 4.16 -8.99
C ASN A 450 6.64 4.73 -9.90
N LYS A 451 7.16 5.92 -9.58
CA LYS A 451 8.40 6.44 -10.13
C LYS A 451 9.57 5.92 -9.28
N THR A 452 10.57 5.28 -9.89
CA THR A 452 11.59 4.53 -9.13
C THR A 452 13.02 4.76 -9.59
N LYS A 453 13.98 4.44 -8.71
CA LYS A 453 15.43 4.52 -8.93
C LYS A 453 16.17 3.35 -8.27
N PRO A 454 17.37 2.99 -8.76
CA PRO A 454 18.11 1.84 -8.27
C PRO A 454 18.68 2.03 -6.85
N ARG A 455 18.88 3.28 -6.41
CA ARG A 455 19.46 3.57 -5.08
C ARG A 455 18.64 4.61 -4.35
N ALA A 456 18.63 4.49 -3.02
CA ALA A 456 18.06 5.51 -2.15
C ALA A 456 18.86 6.82 -2.29
N THR A 457 18.19 7.90 -2.67
CA THR A 457 18.78 9.24 -2.73
C THR A 457 17.76 10.25 -2.21
N ASN A 458 18.17 11.52 -2.05
CA ASN A 458 17.36 12.54 -1.41
C ASN A 458 16.04 12.79 -2.16
N CYS A 459 14.92 12.61 -1.46
CA CYS A 459 13.57 12.88 -1.94
C CYS A 459 12.92 14.09 -1.27
N GLY A 460 13.63 14.84 -0.41
CA GLY A 460 13.13 16.01 0.29
C GLY A 460 13.48 15.94 1.77
N THR A 461 12.59 15.34 2.57
CA THR A 461 12.79 15.18 4.03
C THR A 461 13.55 13.90 4.40
N ALA A 462 13.62 12.92 3.49
CA ALA A 462 14.30 11.65 3.67
C ALA A 462 14.84 11.12 2.34
N THR A 463 15.60 10.03 2.39
CA THR A 463 15.98 9.29 1.19
C THR A 463 14.85 8.36 0.76
N CYS A 464 14.64 8.21 -0.54
CA CYS A 464 13.69 7.25 -1.10
C CYS A 464 14.26 6.62 -2.37
N PHE A 465 13.64 5.56 -2.86
CA PHE A 465 13.92 4.95 -4.15
C PHE A 465 12.66 4.58 -4.96
N ALA A 466 11.47 4.72 -4.38
CA ALA A 466 10.19 4.60 -5.04
C ALA A 466 9.23 5.68 -4.54
N TRP A 467 8.49 6.29 -5.45
CA TRP A 467 7.49 7.32 -5.17
C TRP A 467 6.19 6.99 -5.91
N THR A 468 5.09 6.84 -5.19
CA THR A 468 3.77 6.55 -5.77
C THR A 468 3.20 7.77 -6.46
N ILE A 469 2.73 7.57 -7.69
CA ILE A 469 1.92 8.55 -8.40
C ILE A 469 0.50 8.43 -7.88
N ASP A 470 0.05 9.51 -7.27
CA ASP A 470 -1.24 9.55 -6.57
C ASP A 470 -2.30 10.25 -7.44
N PRO A 471 -3.33 9.52 -7.93
CA PRO A 471 -4.46 10.11 -8.64
C PRO A 471 -5.39 10.94 -7.73
N LYS A 472 -5.23 10.85 -6.40
CA LYS A 472 -5.97 11.59 -5.36
C LYS A 472 -5.02 12.31 -4.41
N PRO A 473 -4.25 13.30 -4.92
CA PRO A 473 -3.21 13.98 -4.15
C PRO A 473 -3.73 14.89 -3.04
N GLU A 474 -5.05 15.02 -2.89
CA GLU A 474 -5.69 15.74 -1.79
C GLU A 474 -5.45 15.05 -0.44
N ASP A 475 -5.73 15.77 0.64
CA ASP A 475 -5.75 15.17 1.97
C ASP A 475 -6.93 14.20 2.08
N ILE A 476 -6.68 12.99 2.58
CA ILE A 476 -7.70 11.94 2.68
C ILE A 476 -8.83 12.28 3.67
N GLY A 477 -8.63 13.27 4.55
CA GLY A 477 -9.66 13.76 5.47
C GLY A 477 -10.05 12.74 6.55
N MET A 478 -9.16 11.81 6.87
CA MET A 478 -9.42 10.71 7.79
C MET A 478 -9.06 11.07 9.23
N VAL A 479 -9.89 10.63 10.19
CA VAL A 479 -9.57 10.69 11.63
C VAL A 479 -8.58 9.57 11.95
N ASP A 480 -7.47 9.92 12.59
CA ASP A 480 -6.51 8.97 13.14
C ASP A 480 -7.03 8.36 14.46
N PHE A 481 -7.35 9.22 15.42
CA PHE A 481 -7.93 8.84 16.70
C PHE A 481 -8.66 10.03 17.35
N TYR A 482 -9.39 9.77 18.44
CA TYR A 482 -9.99 10.80 19.29
C TYR A 482 -9.18 10.94 20.58
N GLN A 483 -8.83 12.17 20.94
CA GLN A 483 -8.20 12.46 22.23
C GLN A 483 -9.16 12.14 23.40
N PRO A 484 -8.66 12.04 24.64
CA PRO A 484 -9.50 11.83 25.82
C PRO A 484 -10.63 12.86 26.00
N ASP A 485 -10.41 14.11 25.56
CA ASP A 485 -11.42 15.17 25.57
C ASP A 485 -12.45 15.09 24.42
N GLY A 486 -12.32 14.12 23.51
CA GLY A 486 -13.18 13.90 22.35
C GLY A 486 -12.76 14.67 21.09
N THR A 487 -11.65 15.41 21.11
CA THR A 487 -11.13 16.12 19.93
C THR A 487 -10.60 15.13 18.90
N PRO A 488 -11.06 15.18 17.63
CA PRO A 488 -10.50 14.33 16.58
C PRO A 488 -9.09 14.80 16.20
N ARG A 489 -8.15 13.86 16.14
CA ARG A 489 -6.85 14.04 15.51
C ARG A 489 -6.90 13.47 14.10
N MET A 490 -6.60 14.30 13.11
CA MET A 490 -6.63 13.90 11.71
C MET A 490 -5.30 13.25 11.32
N VAL A 491 -5.37 12.34 10.36
CA VAL A 491 -4.22 11.78 9.65
C VAL A 491 -3.39 12.92 9.05
N VAL A 492 -2.09 12.99 9.38
CA VAL A 492 -1.20 14.04 8.88
C VAL A 492 -0.76 13.78 7.43
N PRO A 493 -0.32 14.79 6.66
CA PRO A 493 0.02 14.61 5.24
C PRO A 493 1.12 13.58 4.95
N GLY A 494 2.01 13.31 5.91
CA GLY A 494 3.07 12.32 5.77
C GLY A 494 2.70 10.92 6.25
N ASP A 495 1.51 10.72 6.82
CA ASP A 495 1.03 9.42 7.28
C ASP A 495 0.81 8.47 6.09
N PRO A 496 1.07 7.16 6.24
CA PRO A 496 0.95 6.23 5.14
C PRO A 496 -0.47 6.05 4.61
N ARG A 497 -1.51 6.33 5.41
CA ARG A 497 -2.92 6.24 5.00
C ARG A 497 -3.32 7.29 3.98
N GLN A 498 -2.51 8.34 3.83
CA GLN A 498 -2.70 9.34 2.78
C GLN A 498 -2.59 8.74 1.37
N LEU A 499 -2.09 7.51 1.19
CA LEU A 499 -2.09 6.81 -0.10
C LEU A 499 -3.16 5.72 -0.21
N ASN A 500 -4.13 5.63 0.70
CA ASN A 500 -5.11 4.52 0.68
C ASN A 500 -5.99 4.52 -0.58
N ASP A 501 -6.23 5.69 -1.16
CA ASP A 501 -6.97 5.90 -2.41
C ASP A 501 -6.04 6.13 -3.62
N ALA A 502 -4.78 5.71 -3.55
CA ALA A 502 -3.80 5.96 -4.61
C ALA A 502 -3.91 5.00 -5.82
N THR A 503 -4.85 4.06 -5.83
CA THR A 503 -5.03 3.14 -6.97
C THR A 503 -5.62 3.86 -8.18
N PHE A 504 -5.16 3.47 -9.37
CA PHE A 504 -5.88 3.70 -10.61
C PHE A 504 -6.79 2.51 -10.90
N ASN A 505 -8.00 2.76 -11.39
CA ASN A 505 -9.02 1.75 -11.63
C ASN A 505 -9.66 1.93 -13.01
N VAL A 506 -10.23 0.85 -13.57
CA VAL A 506 -10.79 0.88 -14.93
C VAL A 506 -12.12 1.64 -14.99
N GLY A 507 -12.23 2.51 -15.99
CA GLY A 507 -13.50 3.07 -16.40
C GLY A 507 -13.90 4.35 -15.67
N THR A 508 -15.04 4.89 -16.07
CA THR A 508 -15.58 6.15 -15.56
C THR A 508 -16.29 5.94 -14.22
N ASN A 509 -16.37 7.02 -13.43
CA ASN A 509 -17.06 7.04 -12.14
C ASN A 509 -16.53 6.01 -11.12
N SER A 510 -15.33 5.46 -11.31
CA SER A 510 -14.71 4.52 -10.38
C SER A 510 -14.44 5.15 -9.01
N GLY A 511 -14.35 6.48 -8.92
CA GLY A 511 -13.89 7.19 -7.74
C GLY A 511 -12.45 7.68 -7.90
N THR A 512 -11.71 7.13 -8.86
CA THR A 512 -10.31 7.47 -9.19
C THR A 512 -10.12 7.65 -10.70
N GLU A 513 -8.86 7.83 -11.12
CA GLU A 513 -8.47 8.00 -12.51
C GLU A 513 -8.15 6.65 -13.17
N PHE A 514 -8.34 6.58 -14.49
CA PHE A 514 -7.95 5.42 -15.33
C PHE A 514 -6.76 5.74 -16.23
N GLU A 515 -6.20 6.95 -16.17
CA GLU A 515 -5.04 7.35 -16.97
C GLU A 515 -4.18 8.39 -16.24
N TRP A 516 -2.90 8.48 -16.64
CA TRP A 516 -1.99 9.50 -16.11
C TRP A 516 -1.00 9.98 -17.17
N VAL A 517 -0.87 11.30 -17.31
CA VAL A 517 0.07 11.93 -18.24
C VAL A 517 1.25 12.51 -17.47
N ASP A 518 2.47 12.09 -17.83
CA ASP A 518 3.69 12.77 -17.41
C ASP A 518 4.19 13.67 -18.56
N PRO A 519 3.87 14.98 -18.53
CA PRO A 519 4.30 15.89 -19.59
C PRO A 519 5.81 16.11 -19.61
N HIS A 520 6.51 15.89 -18.49
CA HIS A 520 7.95 16.09 -18.39
C HIS A 520 8.71 14.93 -19.03
N ASN A 521 8.39 13.69 -18.64
CA ASN A 521 9.02 12.51 -19.24
C ASN A 521 8.37 12.06 -20.54
N ARG A 522 7.35 12.78 -21.03
CA ARG A 522 6.73 12.58 -22.35
C ARG A 522 6.08 11.20 -22.48
N LEU A 523 5.38 10.77 -21.43
CA LEU A 523 4.70 9.47 -21.34
C LEU A 523 3.22 9.64 -20.98
N HIS A 524 2.40 8.70 -21.44
CA HIS A 524 1.00 8.56 -21.05
C HIS A 524 0.74 7.10 -20.67
N PHE A 525 0.16 6.89 -19.49
CA PHE A 525 -0.18 5.61 -18.89
C PHE A 525 -1.70 5.43 -18.89
N TYR A 526 -2.17 4.21 -19.18
CA TYR A 526 -3.60 3.89 -19.28
C TYR A 526 -3.92 2.60 -18.52
N ILE A 527 -5.03 2.59 -17.79
CA ILE A 527 -5.64 1.43 -17.13
C ILE A 527 -6.93 1.11 -17.90
N ILE A 528 -6.86 0.10 -18.76
CA ILE A 528 -7.76 -0.01 -19.93
C ILE A 528 -8.88 -1.01 -19.67
N ASP A 529 -8.57 -2.17 -19.11
CA ASP A 529 -9.56 -3.24 -18.92
C ASP A 529 -9.20 -4.09 -17.70
N LEU A 530 -10.19 -4.75 -17.13
CA LEU A 530 -10.05 -5.60 -15.95
C LEU A 530 -10.68 -6.97 -16.23
N HIS A 531 -9.88 -8.01 -16.04
CA HIS A 531 -10.29 -9.40 -16.12
C HIS A 531 -10.09 -10.10 -14.77
N TYR A 532 -11.00 -11.03 -14.45
CA TYR A 532 -10.85 -11.96 -13.35
C TYR A 532 -10.71 -13.36 -13.93
N ASP A 533 -9.72 -14.11 -13.48
CA ASP A 533 -9.68 -15.55 -13.79
C ASP A 533 -10.73 -16.33 -12.98
N ALA A 534 -10.77 -17.65 -13.19
CA ALA A 534 -11.74 -18.53 -12.53
C ALA A 534 -11.60 -18.57 -11.00
N ASP A 535 -10.42 -18.21 -10.48
CA ASP A 535 -10.12 -18.18 -9.04
C ASP A 535 -10.30 -16.77 -8.45
N GLY A 536 -10.73 -15.80 -9.26
CA GLY A 536 -10.98 -14.42 -8.85
C GLY A 536 -9.72 -13.55 -8.79
N VAL A 537 -8.61 -13.96 -9.41
CA VAL A 537 -7.40 -13.14 -9.49
C VAL A 537 -7.55 -12.07 -10.57
N ARG A 538 -7.25 -10.82 -10.20
CA ARG A 538 -7.31 -9.65 -11.08
C ARG A 538 -6.13 -9.62 -12.05
N THR A 539 -6.44 -9.34 -13.31
CA THR A 539 -5.49 -9.00 -14.35
C THR A 539 -5.96 -7.74 -15.07
N TYR A 540 -5.15 -6.68 -15.03
CA TYR A 540 -5.43 -5.44 -15.74
C TYR A 540 -4.77 -5.45 -17.11
N THR A 541 -5.48 -4.94 -18.11
CA THR A 541 -4.86 -4.49 -19.35
C THR A 541 -4.40 -3.05 -19.17
N VAL A 542 -3.10 -2.81 -19.32
CA VAL A 542 -2.49 -1.48 -19.18
C VAL A 542 -1.81 -1.06 -20.47
N GLY A 543 -1.72 0.25 -20.70
CA GLY A 543 -1.04 0.83 -21.86
C GLY A 543 0.00 1.85 -21.46
N VAL A 544 1.11 1.90 -22.20
CA VAL A 544 2.09 3.00 -22.10
C VAL A 544 2.37 3.53 -23.50
N ARG A 545 2.29 4.85 -23.66
CA ARG A 545 2.50 5.54 -24.94
C ARG A 545 3.50 6.68 -24.80
N SER A 546 4.30 6.88 -25.84
CA SER A 546 5.11 8.10 -25.96
C SER A 546 4.27 9.30 -26.42
N LEU A 547 4.53 10.48 -25.85
CA LEU A 547 4.00 11.75 -26.35
C LEU A 547 4.81 12.30 -27.54
N ASP A 548 5.95 11.68 -27.88
CA ASP A 548 6.89 12.17 -28.89
C ASP A 548 6.91 11.31 -30.17
N GLY A 549 6.16 10.20 -30.21
CA GLY A 549 6.12 9.32 -31.37
C GLY A 549 4.92 8.38 -31.35
N ALA A 550 4.33 8.15 -32.53
CA ALA A 550 3.21 7.24 -32.72
C ALA A 550 3.64 5.86 -33.25
N GLY A 551 4.94 5.60 -33.42
CA GLY A 551 5.45 4.41 -34.10
C GLY A 551 5.09 4.36 -35.60
N PRO A 552 5.55 3.32 -36.32
CA PRO A 552 5.40 3.25 -37.79
C PRO A 552 4.05 2.70 -38.25
N HIS A 553 3.22 2.22 -37.32
CA HIS A 553 1.97 1.56 -37.66
C HIS A 553 1.00 2.49 -38.40
N THR A 554 0.29 1.96 -39.40
CA THR A 554 -0.79 2.71 -40.04
C THR A 554 -2.01 2.67 -39.13
N ARG A 555 -2.45 3.84 -38.64
CA ARG A 555 -3.62 3.96 -37.76
C ARG A 555 -4.91 3.94 -38.58
N GLY A 556 -5.94 3.29 -38.06
CA GLY A 556 -7.23 3.18 -38.73
C GLY A 556 -8.29 2.70 -37.75
N VAL A 557 -9.49 3.25 -37.84
CA VAL A 557 -10.63 2.84 -37.02
C VAL A 557 -11.90 2.80 -37.85
N GLN A 558 -12.77 1.84 -37.55
CA GLN A 558 -14.12 1.78 -38.06
C GLN A 558 -15.06 1.54 -36.89
N VAL A 559 -16.11 2.34 -36.78
CA VAL A 559 -17.23 2.09 -35.87
C VAL A 559 -18.42 1.70 -36.74
N ASN A 560 -19.02 0.55 -36.47
CA ASN A 560 -20.25 0.13 -37.13
C ASN A 560 -21.47 0.62 -36.34
N ASP A 561 -22.61 0.79 -37.02
CA ASP A 561 -23.87 1.17 -36.39
C ASP A 561 -24.20 0.26 -35.21
N GLY A 562 -24.61 0.91 -34.12
CA GLY A 562 -24.88 0.25 -32.86
C GLY A 562 -26.22 -0.47 -32.89
N LYS A 563 -26.30 -1.56 -32.13
CA LYS A 563 -27.55 -2.30 -31.94
C LYS A 563 -28.18 -1.92 -30.61
N ALA A 564 -29.38 -1.35 -30.67
CA ALA A 564 -30.18 -1.08 -29.49
C ALA A 564 -30.61 -2.39 -28.81
N GLY A 565 -30.66 -2.36 -27.49
CA GLY A 565 -31.17 -3.44 -26.68
C GLY A 565 -31.56 -2.94 -25.29
N ARG A 566 -32.21 -3.81 -24.51
CA ARG A 566 -32.54 -3.52 -23.13
C ARG A 566 -31.34 -3.80 -22.23
N HIS A 567 -31.08 -2.93 -21.25
CA HIS A 567 -30.17 -3.22 -20.16
C HIS A 567 -30.97 -3.73 -18.95
N LYS A 568 -30.51 -4.81 -18.32
CA LYS A 568 -31.14 -5.43 -17.15
C LYS A 568 -30.08 -5.75 -16.09
N PRO A 569 -30.37 -5.56 -14.78
CA PRO A 569 -31.57 -4.91 -14.23
C PRO A 569 -31.55 -3.39 -14.49
N GLY A 570 -32.71 -2.78 -14.75
CA GLY A 570 -32.80 -1.32 -14.95
C GLY A 570 -33.86 -0.87 -15.95
N LYS A 571 -34.25 0.41 -15.89
CA LYS A 571 -35.09 1.09 -16.89
C LYS A 571 -34.23 1.83 -17.93
N ALA A 572 -33.15 1.19 -18.40
CA ALA A 572 -32.20 1.76 -19.33
C ALA A 572 -32.13 0.96 -20.64
N ALA A 573 -31.87 1.66 -21.73
CA ALA A 573 -31.48 1.04 -23.00
C ALA A 573 -29.96 0.93 -23.06
N ARG A 574 -29.46 0.09 -23.97
CA ARG A 574 -28.05 0.03 -24.34
C ARG A 574 -27.90 0.06 -25.85
N CYS A 575 -26.82 0.65 -26.33
CA CYS A 575 -26.38 0.61 -27.72
C CYS A 575 -25.00 -0.06 -27.76
N THR A 576 -24.92 -1.24 -28.36
CA THR A 576 -23.64 -1.95 -28.52
C THR A 576 -23.09 -1.72 -29.93
N PHE A 577 -21.93 -1.07 -30.00
CA PHE A 577 -21.23 -0.69 -31.23
C PHE A 577 -20.02 -1.59 -31.45
N PRO A 578 -19.90 -2.27 -32.60
CA PRO A 578 -18.66 -2.91 -33.01
C PRO A 578 -17.63 -1.85 -33.40
N VAL A 579 -16.55 -1.74 -32.63
CA VAL A 579 -15.38 -0.91 -32.96
C VAL A 579 -14.27 -1.81 -33.48
N ILE A 580 -13.73 -1.48 -34.65
CA ILE A 580 -12.76 -2.30 -35.37
C ILE A 580 -11.49 -1.48 -35.57
N ASN A 581 -10.34 -2.05 -35.19
CA ASN A 581 -9.06 -1.51 -35.58
C ASN A 581 -8.76 -1.90 -37.03
N SER A 582 -9.01 -0.97 -37.96
CA SER A 582 -8.76 -1.15 -39.40
C SER A 582 -7.33 -0.81 -39.81
N GLY A 583 -6.51 -0.36 -38.84
CA GLY A 583 -5.10 -0.09 -39.02
C GLY A 583 -4.29 -1.31 -39.41
N LYS A 584 -3.03 -1.09 -39.78
CA LYS A 584 -2.10 -2.14 -40.21
C LYS A 584 -0.82 -2.10 -39.40
N PRO A 585 -0.34 -3.25 -38.91
CA PRO A 585 0.92 -3.32 -38.21
C PRO A 585 2.06 -3.09 -39.20
N VAL A 586 3.05 -2.27 -38.81
CA VAL A 586 4.30 -2.08 -39.53
C VAL A 586 5.43 -2.54 -38.62
N ALA A 587 6.47 -3.13 -39.19
CA ALA A 587 7.62 -3.58 -38.41
C ALA A 587 8.38 -2.38 -37.82
N PHE A 588 8.86 -2.54 -36.60
CA PHE A 588 9.81 -1.67 -35.93
C PHE A 588 10.99 -2.51 -35.44
N ASP A 589 12.06 -1.86 -35.00
CA ASP A 589 13.23 -2.56 -34.47
C ASP A 589 12.87 -3.29 -33.17
N ARG A 590 13.07 -4.62 -33.14
CA ARG A 590 12.79 -5.41 -31.93
C ARG A 590 13.73 -5.09 -30.78
N ALA A 591 14.92 -4.55 -31.08
CA ALA A 591 15.86 -4.08 -30.08
C ALA A 591 15.48 -2.72 -29.47
N ALA A 592 14.37 -2.12 -29.91
CA ALA A 592 13.88 -0.85 -29.35
C ALA A 592 13.49 -0.97 -27.87
N HIS A 593 13.14 -2.18 -27.39
CA HIS A 593 12.80 -2.45 -26.01
C HIS A 593 13.63 -3.63 -25.47
N PRO A 594 13.93 -3.67 -24.16
CA PRO A 594 14.53 -4.85 -23.53
C PRO A 594 13.68 -6.12 -23.70
N THR A 595 12.36 -6.02 -23.52
CA THR A 595 11.41 -7.11 -23.81
C THR A 595 11.01 -7.11 -25.29
N ASP A 596 10.86 -8.28 -25.93
CA ASP A 596 10.28 -8.38 -27.28
C ASP A 596 8.77 -8.07 -27.24
N VAL A 597 8.43 -6.80 -27.46
CA VAL A 597 7.06 -6.29 -27.41
C VAL A 597 6.33 -6.35 -28.75
N LYS A 598 6.81 -7.10 -29.74
CA LYS A 598 6.23 -7.09 -31.10
C LYS A 598 4.71 -7.34 -31.11
N ASP A 599 4.20 -8.18 -30.21
CA ASP A 599 2.79 -8.55 -30.16
C ASP A 599 1.99 -7.57 -29.27
N MET A 600 2.63 -7.04 -28.22
CA MET A 600 2.08 -6.03 -27.32
C MET A 600 1.95 -4.65 -27.98
N ALA A 601 2.79 -4.34 -28.97
CA ALA A 601 2.72 -3.12 -29.79
C ALA A 601 1.74 -3.23 -30.98
N ARG A 602 1.07 -4.39 -31.16
CA ARG A 602 0.12 -4.61 -32.28
C ARG A 602 -1.30 -4.19 -31.95
N ALA A 603 -1.45 -3.11 -31.19
CA ALA A 603 -2.73 -2.52 -30.86
C ALA A 603 -2.72 -1.01 -31.08
N ASP A 604 -3.91 -0.44 -31.01
CA ASP A 604 -4.10 0.98 -30.77
C ASP A 604 -5.07 1.15 -29.61
N ILE A 605 -4.96 2.28 -28.92
CA ILE A 605 -5.92 2.68 -27.89
C ILE A 605 -6.84 3.70 -28.52
N TYR A 606 -8.14 3.49 -28.39
CA TYR A 606 -9.16 4.42 -28.88
C TYR A 606 -9.83 5.12 -27.71
N ARG A 607 -9.80 6.45 -27.72
CA ARG A 607 -10.64 7.27 -26.87
C ARG A 607 -12.05 7.33 -27.42
N LEU A 608 -13.00 7.03 -26.56
CA LEU A 608 -14.41 6.91 -26.86
C LEU A 608 -15.15 8.13 -26.33
N SER A 609 -16.05 8.68 -27.11
CA SER A 609 -16.97 9.73 -26.65
C SER A 609 -18.37 9.49 -27.20
N VAL A 610 -19.36 9.86 -26.40
CA VAL A 610 -20.78 9.65 -26.70
C VAL A 610 -21.53 10.97 -26.72
N THR A 611 -22.48 11.10 -27.66
CA THR A 611 -23.48 12.18 -27.64
C THR A 611 -24.88 11.61 -27.85
N THR A 612 -25.89 12.28 -27.29
CA THR A 612 -27.31 11.95 -27.49
C THR A 612 -28.07 13.10 -28.15
N ALA A 613 -28.88 12.76 -29.15
CA ALA A 613 -29.84 13.66 -29.78
C ALA A 613 -31.27 13.16 -29.51
N GLY A 614 -31.97 13.83 -28.61
CA GLY A 614 -33.35 13.55 -28.22
C GLY A 614 -33.65 14.16 -26.85
N ALA A 615 -34.70 14.98 -26.73
CA ALA A 615 -34.98 15.66 -25.46
C ALA A 615 -35.34 14.64 -24.37
N GLY A 616 -34.74 14.80 -23.18
CA GLY A 616 -34.90 13.93 -22.02
C GLY A 616 -34.18 12.59 -22.11
N TRP A 617 -33.08 12.50 -22.89
CA TRP A 617 -32.25 11.29 -23.01
C TRP A 617 -30.79 11.59 -22.70
N ASN A 618 -30.16 10.75 -21.90
CA ASN A 618 -28.76 10.82 -21.51
C ASN A 618 -28.05 9.53 -21.90
N ALA A 619 -26.80 9.60 -22.35
CA ALA A 619 -25.98 8.43 -22.62
C ALA A 619 -24.60 8.55 -22.00
N GLU A 620 -24.11 7.42 -21.52
CA GLU A 620 -22.88 7.33 -20.76
C GLU A 620 -22.08 6.10 -21.19
N LEU A 621 -20.76 6.21 -21.09
CA LEU A 621 -19.79 5.15 -21.30
C LEU A 621 -19.28 4.69 -19.94
N TYR A 622 -19.12 3.38 -19.77
CA TYR A 622 -18.49 2.79 -18.59
C TYR A 622 -16.96 2.88 -18.68
N ASN A 623 -16.44 3.02 -19.89
CA ASN A 623 -15.03 3.16 -20.15
C ASN A 623 -14.84 4.11 -21.35
N GLU A 624 -13.97 5.09 -21.19
CA GLU A 624 -13.64 6.07 -22.22
C GLU A 624 -12.46 5.65 -23.08
N VAL A 625 -11.83 4.51 -22.79
CA VAL A 625 -10.76 3.96 -23.60
C VAL A 625 -10.99 2.48 -23.89
N THR A 626 -10.54 2.01 -25.06
CA THR A 626 -10.44 0.58 -25.38
C THR A 626 -9.17 0.30 -26.16
N ALA A 627 -8.46 -0.77 -25.84
CA ALA A 627 -7.31 -1.24 -26.61
C ALA A 627 -7.75 -2.35 -27.56
N ILE A 628 -7.57 -2.13 -28.87
CA ILE A 628 -7.99 -3.11 -29.87
C ILE A 628 -6.78 -3.49 -30.74
N PRO A 629 -6.38 -4.77 -30.78
CA PRO A 629 -5.33 -5.23 -31.68
C PRO A 629 -5.68 -5.01 -33.15
N PHE A 630 -4.68 -4.84 -34.01
CA PHE A 630 -4.89 -4.65 -35.46
C PHE A 630 -5.75 -5.77 -36.06
N HIS A 631 -6.74 -5.38 -36.88
CA HIS A 631 -7.71 -6.27 -37.52
C HIS A 631 -8.63 -7.04 -36.56
N LYS A 632 -8.62 -6.69 -35.27
CA LYS A 632 -9.58 -7.18 -34.28
C LYS A 632 -10.67 -6.13 -34.06
N ARG A 633 -11.66 -6.53 -33.26
CA ARG A 633 -12.79 -5.71 -32.89
C ARG A 633 -13.09 -5.86 -31.42
N ASP A 634 -13.67 -4.81 -30.85
CA ASP A 634 -14.28 -4.81 -29.54
C ASP A 634 -15.75 -4.36 -29.63
N SER A 635 -16.55 -4.71 -28.63
CA SER A 635 -17.97 -4.36 -28.54
C SER A 635 -18.19 -3.31 -27.46
N VAL A 636 -18.13 -2.04 -27.86
CA VAL A 636 -18.35 -0.91 -26.95
C VAL A 636 -19.83 -0.79 -26.66
N THR A 637 -20.20 -0.83 -25.38
CA THR A 637 -21.58 -0.65 -24.93
C THR A 637 -21.76 0.75 -24.36
N VAL A 638 -22.69 1.49 -24.95
CA VAL A 638 -23.19 2.77 -24.45
C VAL A 638 -24.50 2.54 -23.73
N TYR A 639 -24.63 3.10 -22.53
CA TYR A 639 -25.84 2.99 -21.72
C TYR A 639 -26.66 4.25 -21.87
N VAL A 640 -27.97 4.10 -22.00
CA VAL A 640 -28.85 5.20 -22.39
C VAL A 640 -30.05 5.23 -21.45
N ALA A 641 -30.11 6.28 -20.65
CA ALA A 641 -31.20 6.54 -19.72
C ALA A 641 -32.12 7.64 -20.26
N ARG A 642 -33.34 7.71 -19.72
CA ARG A 642 -34.32 8.72 -20.11
C ARG A 642 -35.04 9.30 -18.90
N ASP A 643 -35.35 10.58 -19.00
CA ASP A 643 -36.14 11.30 -18.03
C ASP A 643 -37.65 11.17 -18.32
N PRO A 644 -38.52 11.40 -17.33
CA PRO A 644 -39.94 11.56 -17.56
C PRO A 644 -40.23 12.65 -18.62
N GLY A 645 -41.12 12.36 -19.57
CA GLY A 645 -41.43 13.29 -20.67
C GLY A 645 -40.42 13.27 -21.83
N SER A 646 -39.45 12.34 -21.82
CA SER A 646 -38.53 12.11 -22.93
C SER A 646 -39.26 11.94 -24.28
N THR A 647 -38.64 12.41 -25.35
CA THR A 647 -39.08 12.12 -26.72
C THR A 647 -39.19 10.61 -26.99
N PRO A 648 -40.03 10.13 -27.94
CA PRO A 648 -40.22 8.70 -28.19
C PRO A 648 -38.96 7.93 -28.59
N THR A 649 -37.98 8.64 -29.15
CA THR A 649 -36.73 8.10 -29.67
C THR A 649 -35.57 9.05 -29.41
N ALA A 650 -34.37 8.49 -29.26
CA ALA A 650 -33.12 9.25 -29.31
C ALA A 650 -32.11 8.58 -30.22
N THR A 651 -31.23 9.40 -30.81
CA THR A 651 -30.07 8.93 -31.58
C THR A 651 -28.83 9.10 -30.73
N VAL A 652 -28.15 7.99 -30.46
CA VAL A 652 -26.88 7.91 -29.75
C VAL A 652 -25.77 7.85 -30.78
N SER A 653 -24.77 8.72 -30.68
CA SER A 653 -23.58 8.70 -31.54
C SER A 653 -22.37 8.30 -30.71
N LEU A 654 -21.67 7.24 -31.12
CA LEU A 654 -20.38 6.85 -30.54
C LEU A 654 -19.27 7.28 -31.51
N THR A 655 -18.28 8.01 -30.99
CA THR A 655 -17.05 8.35 -31.71
C THR A 655 -15.86 7.65 -31.07
N ALA A 656 -15.02 7.02 -31.90
CA ALA A 656 -13.73 6.47 -31.50
C ALA A 656 -12.61 7.27 -32.17
N VAL A 657 -11.61 7.69 -31.39
CA VAL A 657 -10.44 8.47 -31.84
C VAL A 657 -9.16 7.74 -31.43
N SER A 658 -8.23 7.55 -32.36
CA SER A 658 -6.93 6.93 -32.04
C SER A 658 -6.11 7.83 -31.11
N GLU A 659 -5.60 7.27 -30.01
CA GLU A 659 -4.62 7.93 -29.12
C GLU A 659 -3.25 8.10 -29.77
N SER A 660 -2.93 7.25 -30.76
CA SER A 660 -1.69 7.35 -31.53
C SER A 660 -1.75 8.42 -32.62
N ASP A 661 -2.93 8.64 -33.22
CA ASP A 661 -3.16 9.65 -34.26
C ASP A 661 -4.57 10.25 -34.13
N PRO A 662 -4.72 11.44 -33.50
CA PRO A 662 -6.02 12.07 -33.27
C PRO A 662 -6.78 12.47 -34.55
N THR A 663 -6.14 12.43 -35.73
CA THR A 663 -6.80 12.66 -37.02
C THR A 663 -7.60 11.43 -37.47
N VAL A 664 -7.22 10.24 -37.00
CA VAL A 664 -7.92 8.98 -37.25
C VAL A 664 -9.08 8.83 -36.27
N ARG A 665 -10.30 8.96 -36.81
CA ARG A 665 -11.54 8.84 -36.05
C ARG A 665 -12.66 8.26 -36.88
N ALA A 666 -13.62 7.62 -36.23
CA ALA A 666 -14.86 7.17 -36.85
C ALA A 666 -16.04 7.35 -35.88
N THR A 667 -17.22 7.63 -36.44
CA THR A 667 -18.46 7.81 -35.69
C THR A 667 -19.54 6.94 -36.31
N ALA A 668 -20.35 6.30 -35.47
CA ALA A 668 -21.55 5.59 -35.90
C ALA A 668 -22.72 5.92 -34.97
N THR A 669 -23.93 5.56 -35.39
CA THR A 669 -25.13 5.89 -34.62
C THR A 669 -25.93 4.64 -34.23
N CYS A 670 -26.79 4.81 -33.22
CA CYS A 670 -27.73 3.82 -32.75
C CYS A 670 -29.00 4.56 -32.32
N THR A 671 -30.16 4.13 -32.82
CA THR A 671 -31.44 4.70 -32.41
C THR A 671 -32.05 3.86 -31.30
N VAL A 672 -32.38 4.49 -30.17
CA VAL A 672 -33.12 3.88 -29.06
C VAL A 672 -34.56 4.38 -29.03
N HIS A 673 -35.46 3.51 -28.59
CA HIS A 673 -36.87 3.82 -28.39
C HIS A 673 -37.23 3.74 -26.91
N VAL A 674 -38.29 4.45 -26.49
CA VAL A 674 -38.83 4.32 -25.12
C VAL A 674 -39.12 2.86 -24.73
N SER A 675 -39.50 2.01 -25.70
CA SER A 675 -39.73 0.57 -25.48
C SER A 675 -38.48 -0.21 -25.07
N ASP A 676 -37.29 0.34 -25.32
CA ASP A 676 -36.02 -0.29 -24.98
C ASP A 676 -35.64 -0.05 -23.50
N THR A 677 -36.36 0.85 -22.82
CA THR A 677 -36.20 1.18 -21.40
C THR A 677 -37.23 0.51 -20.48
N GLY A 678 -38.21 -0.22 -21.02
CA GLY A 678 -39.31 -0.79 -20.25
C GLY A 678 -38.99 -2.14 -19.57
N GLN A 679 -39.49 -2.34 -18.34
CA GLN A 679 -39.74 -3.67 -17.80
C GLN A 679 -41.01 -4.21 -18.48
N ARG A 680 -41.01 -5.45 -18.98
CA ARG A 680 -42.27 -6.05 -19.43
C ARG A 680 -43.08 -6.44 -18.21
#